data_AF-A0A7H8TBB4-F1
#
_entry.id   AF-A0A7H8TBB4-F1
#
_cell.length_a   1.000
_cell.length_b   1.000
_cell.length_c   1.000
_cell.angle_alpha   90.00
_cell.angle_beta   90.00
_cell.angle_gamma   90.00
#
_symmetry.space_group_name_H-M   'P 1'
#
loop_
_entity.id
_entity.type
_entity.pdbx_description
1 polymer ?
#
loop_
_entity_poly.entity_id
_entity_poly.type
_entity_poly.pdbx_seq_one_letter_code
_entity_poly.pdbx_strand_id
1 'polypeptide(L)'
;MGSARPSMQELIERRKRGGFIGRRAEIDRFRTNFDVPLDDERHSFVFHIHGMAGVGKSSLLQELRQVATQRQAITATLDETVNSVPEAMAAISAQFAAQGFELKALDKMLSTYRQRRHEAELASAAAEPGAGAASPSAGSMAVAQAGLIGLGMVPGVGAFAGAVDPAQVAHQADRLRAAISPRLRDHDDVQLVLEPVKVLSPVFVAELNRLAGAKPWIVLFFDTYERTAPFLDPWLADVIVNGRYGSPPGNAVFALAGQHGPDPSCWRDFTGYMTEYALDPFTESEVRQLLASKGVVEEQVVRDVLELSDCLPVLVKTLAEHAHNDPGTVSDPAATAVERFLWWEQDPELRKAALACAFPRRLDEDVFRAVVDAEAVASYAWLRRLPFASDRAGRVLYHDVVRKMMLRLQRTRSPHRWSARHEHLARTYGQWRAEIADGRGPDELWADEVWRELRAEEVYHDLCARPRAAVPDVLGDIVDACRTDAAAVRVCAQALCDAGEQTETEDTAAWGRELLSALTQEANGVLAALGVLLEGGGLSTPKRAEAHCVRAQLLRRSREYERALAECHRAVALDADSATAHYERGVTLSILGDQTAALAELDRADQLRPDDRAILFERGDVLQELERHEDALAVFDHMLLLDQVDAVAWACRAYSKHVLGDDDEALAGFGRSLEINDKYLWALVHRAEVYRSLARLDESFADLDRAVEISADSAWIASERGDAYRLVGRYEDAVEELGRACALEPEHASAHAGRGYALAALHRVEEARTAFDRAVEIEPDYVWALVQRAQLRQGTGDERGRWADLDRAVEADGGVWALVVRGIARWEEDQNAESLADYDLALERDADNGRLRALRGSVLMDLGRDTEAYAEFDRAVELGHDHADVLTRRSRAHRKRWRFREALQDVEEALAVEPGRASLHNDRAEVHIAVGDLSSARTSLDRCVAAEAGNAYAHSRIVDVLTLSGRYDEALRVLDAHRVMLRQYDAVEAARQLWFAEALAGRWQRARREAEWLYVTDIRYGAHTMAMAVGLQDGARDAEPLWDEARRRGPRAGTAAYRNLELALVSWGRGRWTVGDQLYAEGIALYPDWEDLTNLLDGLVLLARFPGVEYALLGPRLSRVAGERDLFRARHG
;
A
#
# COMPACT_ATOMS: atom_id res chain seq x y z
N MET A 1 15.92 55.36 32.86
CA MET A 1 16.24 56.78 33.15
C MET A 1 15.25 57.66 32.41
N GLY A 2 14.57 58.57 33.12
CA GLY A 2 13.83 59.74 32.62
C GLY A 2 12.65 59.50 31.67
N SER A 3 11.47 59.11 32.17
CA SER A 3 10.23 59.38 31.41
C SER A 3 10.02 60.90 31.42
N ALA A 4 10.18 61.53 30.25
CA ALA A 4 9.83 62.93 30.09
C ALA A 4 8.34 63.08 30.46
N ARG A 5 8.04 63.97 31.41
CA ARG A 5 6.64 64.29 31.76
C ARG A 5 5.98 64.83 30.49
N PRO A 6 4.83 64.26 30.05
CA PRO A 6 4.17 64.70 28.83
C PRO A 6 3.82 66.19 28.96
N SER A 7 4.07 66.93 27.90
CA SER A 7 3.77 68.35 27.83
C SER A 7 2.28 68.60 28.02
N MET A 8 1.91 69.80 28.50
CA MET A 8 0.51 70.19 28.62
C MET A 8 -0.21 70.10 27.26
N GLN A 9 0.50 70.36 26.17
CA GLN A 9 -0.01 70.22 24.81
C GLN A 9 -0.26 68.74 24.45
N GLU A 10 0.62 67.81 24.82
CA GLU A 10 0.38 66.37 24.67
C GLU A 10 -0.74 65.85 25.58
N LEU A 11 -0.93 66.43 26.77
CA LEU A 11 -2.06 66.09 27.66
C LEU A 11 -3.38 66.65 27.14
N ILE A 12 -3.39 67.86 26.56
CA ILE A 12 -4.55 68.47 25.91
C ILE A 12 -4.87 67.72 24.62
N GLU A 13 -3.86 67.33 23.83
CA GLU A 13 -4.02 66.50 22.64
C GLU A 13 -4.49 65.07 22.99
N ARG A 14 -3.99 64.47 24.09
CA ARG A 14 -4.53 63.22 24.64
C ARG A 14 -5.98 63.37 25.11
N ARG A 15 -6.34 64.50 25.71
CA ARG A 15 -7.74 64.79 26.13
C ARG A 15 -8.67 65.11 24.95
N LYS A 16 -8.15 65.73 23.88
CA LYS A 16 -8.87 65.95 22.61
C LYS A 16 -9.02 64.66 21.80
N ARG A 17 -8.04 63.75 21.87
CA ARG A 17 -8.07 62.42 21.25
C ARG A 17 -8.86 61.39 22.08
N GLY A 18 -9.03 61.60 23.38
CA GLY A 18 -9.90 60.82 24.27
C GLY A 18 -11.40 61.03 24.03
N GLY A 19 -11.79 61.34 22.79
CA GLY A 19 -13.16 61.58 22.33
C GLY A 19 -13.95 60.31 22.02
N PHE A 20 -13.57 59.17 22.60
CA PHE A 20 -14.44 57.99 22.60
C PHE A 20 -15.51 58.18 23.67
N ILE A 21 -16.77 58.23 23.23
CA ILE A 21 -17.94 58.54 24.05
C ILE A 21 -18.81 57.31 24.12
N GLY A 22 -19.27 57.00 25.33
CA GLY A 22 -19.75 55.66 25.67
C GLY A 22 -18.59 54.70 25.91
N ARG A 23 -18.90 53.53 26.49
CA ARG A 23 -17.97 52.41 26.77
C ARG A 23 -16.72 52.69 27.61
N ARG A 24 -16.71 53.78 28.38
CA ARG A 24 -15.57 54.11 29.25
C ARG A 24 -15.31 53.03 30.29
N ALA A 25 -16.38 52.41 30.81
CA ALA A 25 -16.25 51.35 31.80
C ALA A 25 -15.51 50.13 31.24
N GLU A 26 -15.83 49.74 30.00
CA GLU A 26 -15.22 48.62 29.27
C GLU A 26 -13.76 48.95 28.92
N ILE A 27 -13.49 50.15 28.39
CA ILE A 27 -12.11 50.61 28.09
C ILE A 27 -11.27 50.70 29.37
N ASP A 28 -11.83 51.25 30.45
CA ASP A 28 -11.12 51.38 31.74
C ASP A 28 -10.87 50.01 32.36
N ARG A 29 -11.82 49.07 32.28
CA ARG A 29 -11.64 47.69 32.74
C ARG A 29 -10.55 46.97 31.95
N PHE A 30 -10.56 47.06 30.61
CA PHE A 30 -9.50 46.51 29.78
C PHE A 30 -8.14 47.17 30.06
N ARG A 31 -8.11 48.50 30.26
CA ARG A 31 -6.87 49.24 30.59
C ARG A 31 -6.30 48.83 31.95
N THR A 32 -7.16 48.61 32.93
CA THR A 32 -6.79 48.21 34.29
C THR A 32 -6.25 46.79 34.31
N ASN A 33 -6.70 45.92 33.39
CA ASN A 33 -6.21 44.54 33.27
C ASN A 33 -4.67 44.45 33.12
N PHE A 34 -4.05 45.43 32.43
CA PHE A 34 -2.59 45.51 32.26
C PHE A 34 -1.83 45.91 33.54
N ASP A 35 -2.52 46.43 34.55
CA ASP A 35 -1.95 46.81 35.86
C ASP A 35 -2.23 45.76 36.95
N VAL A 36 -3.10 44.78 36.67
CA VAL A 36 -3.43 43.68 37.58
C VAL A 36 -2.36 42.59 37.43
N PRO A 37 -1.75 42.12 38.54
CA PRO A 37 -0.82 40.99 38.53
C PRO A 37 -1.44 39.75 37.88
N LEU A 38 -0.64 38.96 37.15
CA LEU A 38 -1.14 37.80 36.38
C LEU A 38 -1.70 36.67 37.25
N ASP A 39 -1.33 36.62 38.52
CA ASP A 39 -1.79 35.67 39.53
C ASP A 39 -3.06 36.11 40.28
N ASP A 40 -3.55 37.32 40.01
CA ASP A 40 -4.76 37.87 40.61
C ASP A 40 -6.01 37.43 39.82
N GLU A 41 -7.01 36.88 40.51
CA GLU A 41 -8.27 36.40 39.91
C GLU A 41 -9.03 37.48 39.12
N ARG A 42 -8.71 38.76 39.35
CA ARG A 42 -9.29 39.89 38.60
C ARG A 42 -8.66 40.07 37.22
N HIS A 43 -7.51 39.43 36.93
CA HIS A 43 -6.89 39.44 35.62
C HIS A 43 -7.70 38.59 34.64
N SER A 44 -8.02 39.14 33.48
CA SER A 44 -8.78 38.46 32.42
C SER A 44 -7.90 38.18 31.22
N PHE A 45 -7.83 36.92 30.81
CA PHE A 45 -7.09 36.49 29.61
C PHE A 45 -7.93 36.58 28.34
N VAL A 46 -9.26 36.44 28.46
CA VAL A 46 -10.19 36.47 27.34
C VAL A 46 -11.29 37.50 27.60
N PHE A 47 -11.47 38.40 26.64
CA PHE A 47 -12.56 39.37 26.59
C PHE A 47 -13.51 38.97 25.47
N HIS A 48 -14.77 38.72 25.82
CA HIS A 48 -15.80 38.38 24.86
C HIS A 48 -16.75 39.57 24.69
N ILE A 49 -16.78 40.14 23.50
CA ILE A 49 -17.53 41.34 23.15
C ILE A 49 -18.65 40.96 22.21
N HIS A 50 -19.90 41.13 22.64
CA HIS A 50 -21.04 40.75 21.82
C HIS A 50 -22.16 41.78 21.85
N GLY A 51 -23.09 41.65 20.91
CA GLY A 51 -24.22 42.56 20.76
C GLY A 51 -24.65 42.66 19.30
N MET A 52 -25.75 43.36 19.05
CA MET A 52 -26.30 43.51 17.70
C MET A 52 -25.33 44.20 16.72
N ALA A 53 -25.56 44.08 15.41
CA ALA A 53 -24.78 44.81 14.42
C ALA A 53 -24.89 46.35 14.64
N GLY A 54 -23.77 47.07 14.53
CA GLY A 54 -23.76 48.54 14.67
C GLY A 54 -23.62 49.11 16.08
N VAL A 55 -23.61 48.28 17.13
CA VAL A 55 -23.41 48.70 18.54
C VAL A 55 -21.98 49.17 18.88
N GLY A 56 -21.10 49.25 17.88
CA GLY A 56 -19.74 49.79 18.02
C GLY A 56 -18.66 48.78 18.43
N LYS A 57 -18.87 47.47 18.21
CA LYS A 57 -17.89 46.40 18.55
C LYS A 57 -16.51 46.63 17.94
N SER A 58 -16.41 46.79 16.62
CA SER A 58 -15.13 47.00 15.94
C SER A 58 -14.48 48.34 16.30
N SER A 59 -15.29 49.38 16.60
CA SER A 59 -14.79 50.65 17.12
C SER A 59 -14.21 50.50 18.53
N LEU A 60 -14.89 49.74 19.40
CA LEU A 60 -14.36 49.40 20.72
C LEU A 60 -13.06 48.60 20.58
N LEU A 61 -13.01 47.57 19.73
CA LEU A 61 -11.78 46.82 19.46
C LEU A 61 -10.63 47.71 19.00
N GLN A 62 -10.89 48.70 18.13
CA GLN A 62 -9.87 49.65 17.69
C GLN A 62 -9.33 50.50 18.86
N GLU A 63 -10.19 50.92 19.78
CA GLU A 63 -9.77 51.61 21.01
C GLU A 63 -9.01 50.69 21.96
N LEU A 64 -9.45 49.44 22.14
CA LEU A 64 -8.74 48.44 22.94
C LEU A 64 -7.35 48.16 22.36
N ARG A 65 -7.22 48.11 21.02
CA ARG A 65 -5.94 47.98 20.33
C ARG A 65 -5.04 49.19 20.56
N GLN A 66 -5.59 50.41 20.56
CA GLN A 66 -4.83 51.61 20.91
C GLN A 66 -4.35 51.57 22.37
N VAL A 67 -5.20 51.14 23.31
CA VAL A 67 -4.84 50.95 24.71
C VAL A 67 -3.70 49.93 24.83
N ALA A 68 -3.81 48.79 24.15
CA ALA A 68 -2.76 47.78 24.09
C ALA A 68 -1.44 48.35 23.53
N THR A 69 -1.52 49.11 22.43
CA THR A 69 -0.35 49.77 21.82
C THR A 69 0.30 50.78 22.77
N GLN A 70 -0.48 51.56 23.51
CA GLN A 70 0.02 52.49 24.54
C GLN A 70 0.72 51.77 25.70
N ARG A 71 0.31 50.52 25.98
CA ARG A 71 0.97 49.60 26.93
C ARG A 71 2.14 48.85 26.31
N GLN A 72 2.59 49.26 25.12
CA GLN A 72 3.68 48.66 24.35
C GLN A 72 3.43 47.19 23.95
N ALA A 73 2.17 46.78 23.86
CA ALA A 73 1.80 45.45 23.37
C ALA A 73 2.10 45.31 21.87
N ILE A 74 2.37 44.08 21.44
CA ILE A 74 2.27 43.70 20.03
C ILE A 74 0.86 43.17 19.75
N THR A 75 0.28 43.57 18.61
CA THR A 75 -1.14 43.30 18.33
C THR A 75 -1.37 42.72 16.95
N ALA A 76 -2.32 41.79 16.81
CA ALA A 76 -2.82 41.34 15.51
C ALA A 76 -4.35 41.32 15.51
N THR A 77 -4.96 41.57 14.36
CA THR A 77 -6.42 41.57 14.19
C THR A 77 -6.80 40.59 13.10
N LEU A 78 -7.61 39.59 13.44
CA LEU A 78 -8.22 38.66 12.52
C LEU A 78 -9.68 39.06 12.29
N ASP A 79 -10.17 38.87 11.08
CA ASP A 79 -11.54 39.14 10.67
C ASP A 79 -12.05 38.05 9.72
N GLU A 80 -13.17 38.27 9.04
CA GLU A 80 -13.79 37.31 8.12
C GLU A 80 -12.97 36.97 6.86
N THR A 81 -11.71 37.40 6.77
CA THR A 81 -10.80 37.08 5.66
C THR A 81 -10.17 35.69 5.76
N VAL A 82 -10.12 35.08 6.94
CA VAL A 82 -9.48 33.78 7.16
C VAL A 82 -10.48 32.64 7.18
N ASN A 83 -10.16 31.50 6.56
CA ASN A 83 -11.06 30.35 6.41
C ASN A 83 -10.51 29.04 7.01
N SER A 84 -9.30 29.05 7.55
CA SER A 84 -8.68 27.92 8.25
C SER A 84 -7.75 28.38 9.38
N VAL A 85 -7.42 27.48 10.31
CA VAL A 85 -6.48 27.75 11.40
C VAL A 85 -5.05 28.07 10.89
N PRO A 86 -4.47 27.33 9.92
CA PRO A 86 -3.18 27.71 9.34
C PRO A 86 -3.19 29.09 8.66
N GLU A 87 -4.28 29.48 8.00
CA GLU A 87 -4.45 30.82 7.43
C GLU A 87 -4.50 31.90 8.52
N ALA A 88 -5.22 31.64 9.63
CA ALA A 88 -5.25 32.54 10.77
C ALA A 88 -3.86 32.76 11.38
N MET A 89 -3.05 31.70 11.53
CA MET A 89 -1.66 31.82 11.98
C MET A 89 -0.79 32.63 11.00
N ALA A 90 -0.95 32.39 9.70
CA ALA A 90 -0.23 33.12 8.66
C ALA A 90 -0.57 34.63 8.69
N ALA A 91 -1.85 34.97 8.86
CA ALA A 91 -2.32 36.34 8.96
C ALA A 91 -1.78 37.06 10.22
N ILE A 92 -1.74 36.38 11.38
CA ILE A 92 -1.12 36.91 12.60
C ILE A 92 0.37 37.16 12.36
N SER A 93 1.09 36.19 11.78
CA SER A 93 2.52 36.30 11.52
C SER A 93 2.85 37.49 10.61
N ALA A 94 2.10 37.65 9.52
CA ALA A 94 2.28 38.77 8.59
C ALA A 94 2.09 40.14 9.26
N GLN A 95 1.09 40.26 10.16
CA GLN A 95 0.85 41.52 10.90
C GLN A 95 1.94 41.81 11.94
N PHE A 96 2.49 40.79 12.58
CA PHE A 96 3.63 40.96 13.49
C PHE A 96 4.90 41.37 12.72
N ALA A 97 5.15 40.76 11.55
CA ALA A 97 6.25 41.14 10.67
C ALA A 97 6.16 42.61 10.23
N ALA A 98 4.96 43.09 9.89
CA ALA A 98 4.72 44.51 9.56
C ALA A 98 5.02 45.47 10.73
N GLN A 99 4.99 44.98 11.98
CA GLN A 99 5.38 45.73 13.19
C GLN A 99 6.87 45.54 13.56
N GLY A 100 7.63 44.85 12.71
CA GLY A 100 9.07 44.59 12.90
C GLY A 100 9.41 43.33 13.70
N PHE A 101 8.45 42.41 13.88
CA PHE A 101 8.63 41.18 14.66
C PHE A 101 8.26 39.94 13.83
N GLU A 102 9.26 39.31 13.23
CA GLU A 102 9.07 38.08 12.45
C GLU A 102 8.97 36.84 13.34
N LEU A 103 8.02 35.95 13.03
CA LEU A 103 7.87 34.64 13.67
C LEU A 103 8.56 33.58 12.80
N LYS A 104 9.90 33.70 12.71
CA LYS A 104 10.72 32.98 11.71
C LYS A 104 10.50 31.46 11.69
N ALA A 105 10.32 30.81 12.85
CA ALA A 105 10.09 29.37 12.88
C ALA A 105 8.72 29.00 12.32
N LEU A 106 7.70 29.80 12.64
CA LEU A 106 6.34 29.64 12.14
C LEU A 106 6.26 29.93 10.64
N ASP A 107 6.86 31.01 10.17
CA ASP A 107 6.86 31.39 8.74
C ASP A 107 7.50 30.30 7.89
N LYS A 108 8.64 29.75 8.36
CA LYS A 108 9.29 28.61 7.73
C LYS A 108 8.35 27.40 7.69
N MET A 109 7.74 27.05 8.82
CA MET A 109 6.87 25.87 8.91
C MET A 109 5.59 26.01 8.06
N LEU A 110 4.99 27.20 8.00
CA LEU A 110 3.83 27.48 7.14
C LEU A 110 4.20 27.38 5.65
N SER A 111 5.41 27.82 5.26
CA SER A 111 5.91 27.65 3.90
C SER A 111 6.12 26.19 3.54
N THR A 112 6.73 25.41 4.46
CA THR A 112 6.90 23.97 4.31
C THR A 112 5.55 23.27 4.20
N TYR A 113 4.60 23.60 5.08
CA TYR A 113 3.25 23.03 5.06
C TYR A 113 2.58 23.20 3.70
N ARG A 114 2.59 24.42 3.13
CA ARG A 114 2.00 24.70 1.81
C ARG A 114 2.66 23.85 0.71
N GLN A 115 3.99 23.77 0.73
CA GLN A 115 4.73 22.98 -0.24
C GLN A 115 4.44 21.47 -0.10
N ARG A 116 4.52 20.93 1.12
CA ARG A 116 4.34 19.50 1.37
C ARG A 116 2.90 19.03 1.18
N ARG A 117 1.94 19.90 1.48
CA ARG A 117 0.53 19.63 1.20
C ARG A 117 0.31 19.45 -0.31
N HIS A 118 0.88 20.33 -1.13
CA HIS A 118 0.81 20.22 -2.58
C HIS A 118 1.50 18.93 -3.10
N GLU A 119 2.68 18.61 -2.57
CA GLU A 119 3.38 17.35 -2.89
C GLU A 119 2.60 16.10 -2.45
N ALA A 120 1.92 16.15 -1.30
CA ALA A 120 1.11 15.07 -0.75
C ALA A 120 -0.21 14.85 -1.52
N GLU A 121 -0.83 15.93 -2.01
CA GLU A 121 -2.02 15.87 -2.87
C GLU A 121 -1.70 15.19 -4.21
N LEU A 122 -0.56 15.57 -4.83
CA LEU A 122 -0.02 14.89 -6.00
C LEU A 122 0.35 13.43 -5.72
N ALA A 123 0.86 13.15 -4.50
CA ALA A 123 1.25 11.82 -4.11
C ALA A 123 0.07 10.87 -3.87
N SER A 124 -0.99 11.37 -3.22
CA SER A 124 -2.22 10.63 -2.95
C SER A 124 -3.03 10.38 -4.23
N ALA A 125 -2.88 11.23 -5.24
CA ALA A 125 -3.45 11.01 -6.57
C ALA A 125 -2.72 9.90 -7.35
N ALA A 126 -1.46 9.63 -7.01
CA ALA A 126 -0.59 8.64 -7.66
C ALA A 126 -0.37 7.35 -6.83
N ALA A 127 -1.19 7.10 -5.81
CA ALA A 127 -1.07 5.92 -4.95
C ALA A 127 -2.19 4.92 -5.24
N GLU A 128 -1.83 3.72 -5.68
CA GLU A 128 -2.78 2.66 -6.03
C GLU A 128 -3.49 2.05 -4.79
N PRO A 129 -4.77 1.70 -4.92
CA PRO A 129 -5.56 1.11 -3.86
C PRO A 129 -5.28 -0.39 -3.69
N GLY A 130 -4.14 -0.76 -3.08
CA GLY A 130 -3.79 -2.18 -2.88
C GLY A 130 -2.93 -2.53 -1.67
N ALA A 131 -2.04 -1.65 -1.20
CA ALA A 131 -1.09 -2.02 -0.14
C ALA A 131 -1.79 -2.43 1.18
N GLY A 132 -1.43 -3.64 1.65
CA GLY A 132 -2.09 -4.43 2.70
C GLY A 132 -2.32 -3.70 4.02
N ALA A 133 -3.35 -4.17 4.71
CA ALA A 133 -3.78 -3.63 5.99
C ALA A 133 -2.84 -4.09 7.13
N ALA A 134 -1.84 -3.28 7.49
CA ALA A 134 -1.03 -3.48 8.71
C ALA A 134 -1.84 -3.22 10.01
N SER A 135 -1.60 -4.02 11.07
CA SER A 135 -2.17 -3.73 12.40
C SER A 135 -1.71 -2.34 12.88
N PRO A 136 -2.60 -1.52 13.50
CA PRO A 136 -2.29 -0.13 13.83
C PRO A 136 -1.10 -0.04 14.79
N SER A 137 -0.16 0.86 14.51
CA SER A 137 1.00 1.07 15.36
C SER A 137 0.59 1.52 16.78
N ALA A 138 1.41 1.24 17.78
CA ALA A 138 1.14 1.68 19.16
C ALA A 138 1.00 3.23 19.26
N GLY A 139 1.67 3.97 18.37
CA GLY A 139 1.57 5.43 18.27
C GLY A 139 0.24 5.90 17.68
N SER A 140 -0.26 5.25 16.63
CA SER A 140 -1.57 5.55 16.02
C SER A 140 -2.74 5.07 16.89
N MET A 141 -2.56 4.00 17.66
CA MET A 141 -3.51 3.56 18.69
C MET A 141 -3.67 4.56 19.85
N ALA A 142 -2.56 5.13 20.33
CA ALA A 142 -2.60 6.17 21.36
C ALA A 142 -3.25 7.47 20.86
N VAL A 143 -3.03 7.83 19.59
CA VAL A 143 -3.69 8.98 18.93
C VAL A 143 -5.18 8.74 18.72
N ALA A 144 -5.59 7.53 18.32
CA ALA A 144 -7.00 7.17 18.17
C ALA A 144 -7.76 7.11 19.51
N GLN A 145 -7.10 6.66 20.59
CA GLN A 145 -7.70 6.62 21.93
C GLN A 145 -7.73 7.99 22.63
N ALA A 146 -6.73 8.85 22.41
CA ALA A 146 -6.72 10.22 22.93
C ALA A 146 -7.53 11.21 22.06
N GLY A 147 -7.91 10.82 20.84
CA GLY A 147 -8.47 11.68 19.80
C GLY A 147 -9.98 11.94 19.84
N LEU A 148 -10.76 11.27 20.68
CA LEU A 148 -12.24 11.37 20.70
C LEU A 148 -12.83 12.79 20.92
N ILE A 149 -12.00 13.81 21.19
CA ILE A 149 -12.40 15.20 21.45
C ILE A 149 -11.83 16.21 20.44
N GLY A 150 -10.94 15.81 19.51
CA GLY A 150 -10.24 16.80 18.67
C GLY A 150 -9.85 16.31 17.28
N LEU A 151 -10.82 15.77 16.55
CA LEU A 151 -10.62 15.14 15.25
C LEU A 151 -11.32 15.91 14.10
N GLY A 152 -10.78 17.08 13.75
CA GLY A 152 -11.29 17.87 12.63
C GLY A 152 -10.25 18.27 11.58
N MET A 153 -8.99 17.84 11.68
CA MET A 153 -7.91 18.46 10.90
C MET A 153 -6.83 17.51 10.37
N VAL A 154 -7.21 16.27 10.04
CA VAL A 154 -6.36 15.39 9.22
C VAL A 154 -6.89 15.32 7.79
N PRO A 155 -6.14 15.73 6.75
CA PRO A 155 -6.53 15.46 5.37
C PRO A 155 -6.76 13.96 5.23
N GLY A 156 -7.96 13.53 4.83
CA GLY A 156 -8.28 12.11 4.65
C GLY A 156 -8.63 11.30 5.91
N VAL A 157 -8.66 11.86 7.12
CA VAL A 157 -9.24 11.18 8.30
C VAL A 157 -10.27 12.09 8.96
N GLY A 158 -11.53 11.87 8.62
CA GLY A 158 -12.64 12.43 9.37
C GLY A 158 -12.85 11.70 10.70
N ALA A 159 -13.41 12.37 11.70
CA ALA A 159 -13.92 11.66 12.86
C ALA A 159 -15.39 11.79 13.18
N PHE A 160 -15.90 10.59 13.37
CA PHE A 160 -17.05 10.18 14.13
C PHE A 160 -17.08 10.79 15.53
N ALA A 161 -18.16 11.51 15.81
CA ALA A 161 -18.76 11.53 17.14
C ALA A 161 -19.96 10.58 17.12
N GLY A 162 -19.71 9.28 17.27
CA GLY A 162 -20.76 8.27 17.37
C GLY A 162 -20.30 6.87 16.95
N ALA A 163 -19.81 6.10 17.93
CA ALA A 163 -19.59 4.65 17.88
C ALA A 163 -18.82 4.11 16.65
N VAL A 164 -17.50 4.33 16.59
CA VAL A 164 -16.58 3.61 15.70
C VAL A 164 -15.37 3.10 16.47
N ASP A 165 -14.85 1.93 16.03
CA ASP A 165 -13.70 1.23 16.60
C ASP A 165 -12.39 2.05 16.43
N PRO A 166 -11.68 2.39 17.53
CA PRO A 166 -10.40 3.10 17.51
C PRO A 166 -9.33 2.43 16.62
N ALA A 167 -9.38 1.11 16.41
CA ALA A 167 -8.44 0.40 15.55
C ALA A 167 -8.58 0.80 14.08
N GLN A 168 -9.80 1.09 13.61
CA GLN A 168 -10.10 1.41 12.22
C GLN A 168 -9.62 2.83 11.85
N VAL A 169 -9.71 3.77 12.80
CA VAL A 169 -9.21 5.15 12.64
C VAL A 169 -7.68 5.18 12.64
N ALA A 170 -7.03 4.39 13.51
CA ALA A 170 -5.58 4.27 13.56
C ALA A 170 -5.00 3.69 12.24
N HIS A 171 -5.73 2.76 11.64
CA HIS A 171 -5.36 2.09 10.39
C HIS A 171 -5.32 3.04 9.18
N GLN A 172 -6.28 3.97 9.08
CA GLN A 172 -6.33 4.94 8.00
C GLN A 172 -5.26 6.03 8.12
N ALA A 173 -4.95 6.45 9.35
CA ALA A 173 -3.85 7.38 9.61
C ALA A 173 -2.48 6.78 9.25
N ASP A 174 -2.28 5.48 9.51
CA ASP A 174 -1.03 4.78 9.15
C ASP A 174 -0.86 4.59 7.64
N ARG A 175 -1.95 4.33 6.89
CA ARG A 175 -1.92 4.25 5.42
C ARG A 175 -1.58 5.57 4.74
N LEU A 176 -2.22 6.66 5.16
CA LEU A 176 -1.95 7.97 4.57
C LEU A 176 -0.53 8.43 4.92
N ARG A 177 -0.08 8.17 6.16
CA ARG A 177 1.32 8.32 6.56
C ARG A 177 2.23 7.51 5.66
N ALA A 178 1.94 6.25 5.37
CA ALA A 178 2.72 5.40 4.47
C ALA A 178 2.74 5.87 3.01
N ALA A 179 1.67 6.50 2.50
CA ALA A 179 1.60 7.01 1.13
C ALA A 179 2.45 8.28 0.91
N ILE A 180 2.61 9.09 1.96
CA ILE A 180 3.36 10.36 1.87
C ILE A 180 4.77 10.28 2.48
N SER A 181 5.05 9.31 3.36
CA SER A 181 6.37 9.11 3.99
C SER A 181 7.54 8.85 3.02
N PRO A 182 7.36 8.19 1.86
CA PRO A 182 8.45 8.00 0.89
C PRO A 182 8.80 9.28 0.12
N ARG A 183 7.83 10.20 -0.03
CA ARG A 183 7.97 11.45 -0.80
C ARG A 183 8.33 12.65 0.08
N LEU A 184 7.88 12.63 1.34
CA LEU A 184 8.23 13.58 2.38
C LEU A 184 9.43 13.04 3.16
N ARG A 185 10.60 13.64 2.97
CA ARG A 185 11.90 13.15 3.49
C ARG A 185 12.02 13.11 5.02
N ASP A 186 11.03 13.62 5.76
CA ASP A 186 11.05 13.79 7.21
C ASP A 186 9.71 13.37 7.83
N HIS A 187 9.75 12.66 8.97
CA HIS A 187 8.57 12.29 9.75
C HIS A 187 7.78 13.53 10.20
N ASP A 188 8.50 14.62 10.48
CA ASP A 188 7.91 15.89 10.86
C ASP A 188 7.14 16.55 9.70
N ASP A 189 7.62 16.39 8.46
CA ASP A 189 6.94 16.88 7.25
C ASP A 189 5.64 16.11 6.99
N VAL A 190 5.66 14.79 7.22
CA VAL A 190 4.47 13.92 7.12
C VAL A 190 3.44 14.34 8.15
N GLN A 191 3.85 14.52 9.41
CA GLN A 191 2.94 14.96 10.45
C GLN A 191 2.42 16.39 10.22
N LEU A 192 3.22 17.27 9.61
CA LEU A 192 2.82 18.63 9.26
C LEU A 192 1.69 18.66 8.23
N VAL A 193 1.71 17.74 7.26
CA VAL A 193 0.61 17.61 6.28
C VAL A 193 -0.60 16.95 6.91
N LEU A 194 -0.39 15.89 7.71
CA LEU A 194 -1.47 15.12 8.30
C LEU A 194 -2.16 15.80 9.46
N GLU A 195 -1.45 16.53 10.31
CA GLU A 195 -2.03 17.16 11.50
C GLU A 195 -1.50 18.58 11.59
N PRO A 196 -1.75 19.46 10.59
CA PRO A 196 -1.12 20.77 10.49
C PRO A 196 -1.34 21.60 11.74
N VAL A 197 -2.52 21.55 12.34
CA VAL A 197 -2.78 22.30 13.58
C VAL A 197 -2.02 21.72 14.76
N LYS A 198 -1.80 20.41 14.83
CA LYS A 198 -1.01 19.81 15.92
C LYS A 198 0.48 20.15 15.81
N VAL A 199 0.99 20.34 14.60
CA VAL A 199 2.41 20.68 14.38
C VAL A 199 2.63 22.20 14.41
N LEU A 200 1.76 22.98 13.77
CA LEU A 200 1.88 24.44 13.69
C LEU A 200 1.51 25.14 15.00
N SER A 201 0.51 24.64 15.76
CA SER A 201 0.08 25.31 17.00
C SER A 201 1.16 25.37 18.07
N PRO A 202 1.92 24.31 18.36
CA PRO A 202 3.04 24.39 19.31
C PRO A 202 4.13 25.37 18.87
N VAL A 203 4.44 25.43 17.57
CA VAL A 203 5.41 26.40 17.03
C VAL A 203 4.89 27.83 17.18
N PHE A 204 3.60 28.05 16.89
CA PHE A 204 2.93 29.33 17.09
C PHE A 204 2.98 29.75 18.57
N VAL A 205 2.59 28.88 19.50
CA VAL A 205 2.63 29.16 20.95
C VAL A 205 4.05 29.40 21.45
N ALA A 206 5.05 28.66 20.96
CA ALA A 206 6.45 28.86 21.31
C ALA A 206 6.96 30.23 20.83
N GLU A 207 6.60 30.63 19.63
CA GLU A 207 6.92 31.95 19.07
C GLU A 207 6.23 33.08 19.85
N LEU A 208 4.98 32.90 20.29
CA LEU A 208 4.32 33.83 21.22
C LEU A 208 5.06 33.93 22.56
N ASN A 209 5.47 32.81 23.15
CA ASN A 209 6.25 32.79 24.39
C ASN A 209 7.62 33.47 24.23
N ARG A 210 8.30 33.29 23.09
CA ARG A 210 9.54 34.01 22.78
C ARG A 210 9.30 35.52 22.69
N LEU A 211 8.20 35.91 22.04
CA LEU A 211 7.82 37.31 21.86
C LEU A 211 7.47 37.99 23.19
N ALA A 212 6.88 37.26 24.14
CA ALA A 212 6.60 37.74 25.49
C ALA A 212 7.87 38.13 26.28
N GLY A 213 9.05 37.62 25.92
CA GLY A 213 10.33 38.07 26.46
C GLY A 213 10.79 39.43 25.94
N ALA A 214 10.30 39.84 24.76
CA ALA A 214 10.66 41.10 24.10
C ALA A 214 9.58 42.19 24.22
N LYS A 215 8.33 41.81 24.53
CA LYS A 215 7.18 42.70 24.64
C LYS A 215 6.46 42.48 25.98
N PRO A 216 6.05 43.56 26.67
CA PRO A 216 5.35 43.42 27.94
C PRO A 216 3.98 42.76 27.80
N TRP A 217 3.35 42.82 26.62
CA TRP A 217 2.03 42.25 26.36
C TRP A 217 1.89 41.80 24.90
N ILE A 218 1.07 40.77 24.68
CA ILE A 218 0.62 40.31 23.36
C ILE A 218 -0.91 40.38 23.35
N VAL A 219 -1.51 41.01 22.34
CA VAL A 219 -2.98 41.11 22.27
C VAL A 219 -3.51 40.71 20.90
N LEU A 220 -4.31 39.65 20.86
CA LEU A 220 -4.92 39.14 19.64
C LEU A 220 -6.41 39.51 19.61
N PHE A 221 -6.81 40.20 18.54
CA PHE A 221 -8.17 40.66 18.32
C PHE A 221 -8.83 39.83 17.23
N PHE A 222 -10.03 39.33 17.48
CA PHE A 222 -10.84 38.59 16.52
C PHE A 222 -12.14 39.38 16.32
N ASP A 223 -12.28 40.02 15.16
CA ASP A 223 -13.44 40.80 14.75
C ASP A 223 -14.35 39.95 13.85
N THR A 224 -15.64 40.30 13.77
CA THR A 224 -16.64 39.51 13.01
C THR A 224 -16.61 38.01 13.38
N TYR A 225 -16.41 37.72 14.67
CA TYR A 225 -16.07 36.38 15.15
C TYR A 225 -17.14 35.34 14.80
N GLU A 226 -18.41 35.72 14.63
CA GLU A 226 -19.47 34.82 14.17
C GLU A 226 -19.17 34.10 12.85
N ARG A 227 -18.31 34.68 11.99
CA ARG A 227 -17.93 34.07 10.70
C ARG A 227 -16.73 33.12 10.81
N THR A 228 -15.84 33.37 11.77
CA THR A 228 -14.61 32.57 11.96
C THR A 228 -14.72 31.56 13.10
N ALA A 229 -15.66 31.76 14.03
CA ALA A 229 -15.91 30.91 15.19
C ALA A 229 -16.07 29.43 14.84
N PRO A 230 -16.78 29.01 13.77
CA PRO A 230 -17.00 27.60 13.49
C PRO A 230 -15.73 26.74 13.36
N PHE A 231 -14.61 27.32 12.92
CA PHE A 231 -13.32 26.61 12.84
C PHE A 231 -12.28 27.09 13.87
N LEU A 232 -12.45 28.29 14.42
CA LEU A 232 -11.55 28.84 15.44
C LEU A 232 -11.93 28.42 16.87
N ASP A 233 -13.20 28.22 17.19
CA ASP A 233 -13.64 27.86 18.55
C ASP A 233 -12.97 26.58 19.09
N PRO A 234 -12.94 25.46 18.33
CA PRO A 234 -12.27 24.25 18.79
C PRO A 234 -10.77 24.47 19.04
N TRP A 235 -10.11 25.23 18.15
CA TRP A 235 -8.67 25.47 18.23
C TRP A 235 -8.29 26.45 19.35
N LEU A 236 -9.01 27.57 19.48
CA LEU A 236 -8.77 28.57 20.53
C LEU A 236 -9.06 27.99 21.91
N ALA A 237 -10.10 27.17 22.05
CA ALA A 237 -10.35 26.42 23.29
C ALA A 237 -9.17 25.49 23.61
N ASP A 238 -8.64 24.75 22.64
CA ASP A 238 -7.50 23.86 22.85
C ASP A 238 -6.19 24.58 23.22
N VAL A 239 -5.95 25.77 22.63
CA VAL A 239 -4.77 26.60 22.91
C VAL A 239 -4.89 27.29 24.28
N ILE A 240 -6.05 27.88 24.58
CA ILE A 240 -6.22 28.78 25.73
C ILE A 240 -6.66 28.01 26.97
N VAL A 241 -7.59 27.07 26.83
CA VAL A 241 -8.25 26.37 27.95
C VAL A 241 -7.54 25.05 28.25
N ASN A 242 -7.40 24.20 27.23
CA ASN A 242 -6.89 22.84 27.43
C ASN A 242 -5.37 22.77 27.45
N GLY A 243 -4.67 23.82 27.00
CA GLY A 243 -3.21 23.89 26.92
C GLY A 243 -2.60 22.80 26.04
N ARG A 244 -3.39 22.22 25.13
CA ARG A 244 -3.06 20.99 24.38
C ARG A 244 -1.80 21.17 23.50
N TYR A 245 -1.59 22.38 23.02
CA TYR A 245 -0.49 22.75 22.13
C TYR A 245 0.60 23.56 22.84
N GLY A 246 0.62 23.51 24.18
CA GLY A 246 1.41 24.39 25.03
C GLY A 246 0.60 25.59 25.49
N SER A 247 1.01 26.17 26.62
CA SER A 247 0.33 27.32 27.21
C SER A 247 0.80 28.63 26.59
N PRO A 248 -0.11 29.50 26.12
CA PRO A 248 0.25 30.86 25.74
C PRO A 248 0.85 31.61 26.95
N PRO A 249 1.69 32.63 26.72
CA PRO A 249 2.30 33.37 27.82
C PRO A 249 1.23 34.11 28.63
N GLY A 250 1.40 34.20 29.95
CA GLY A 250 0.39 34.83 30.83
C GLY A 250 0.13 36.31 30.54
N ASN A 251 0.99 36.98 29.79
CA ASN A 251 0.77 38.35 29.30
C ASN A 251 0.16 38.40 27.88
N ALA A 252 -0.46 37.30 27.42
CA ALA A 252 -1.30 37.27 26.22
C ALA A 252 -2.77 37.52 26.58
N VAL A 253 -3.42 38.39 25.82
CA VAL A 253 -4.84 38.73 25.96
C VAL A 253 -5.56 38.51 24.63
N PHE A 254 -6.71 37.85 24.69
CA PHE A 254 -7.55 37.54 23.53
C PHE A 254 -8.85 38.33 23.62
N ALA A 255 -9.25 38.98 22.53
CA ALA A 255 -10.50 39.73 22.46
C ALA A 255 -11.34 39.23 21.28
N LEU A 256 -12.42 38.51 21.60
CA LEU A 256 -13.33 37.88 20.63
C LEU A 256 -14.57 38.79 20.48
N ALA A 257 -14.77 39.40 19.32
CA ALA A 257 -15.88 40.30 19.07
C ALA A 257 -16.80 39.77 17.97
N GLY A 258 -18.06 39.52 18.31
CA GLY A 258 -19.05 39.02 17.36
C GLY A 258 -20.49 39.37 17.69
N GLN A 259 -21.44 38.88 16.89
CA GLN A 259 -22.88 39.04 17.17
C GLN A 259 -23.39 38.06 18.23
N HIS A 260 -22.78 36.89 18.29
CA HIS A 260 -23.13 35.81 19.21
C HIS A 260 -21.92 35.40 20.03
N GLY A 261 -22.17 34.68 21.13
CA GLY A 261 -21.11 34.10 21.94
C GLY A 261 -20.35 32.96 21.24
N PRO A 262 -19.13 32.65 21.71
CA PRO A 262 -18.42 31.45 21.30
C PRO A 262 -19.28 30.20 21.54
N ASP A 263 -19.06 29.15 20.76
CA ASP A 263 -19.83 27.91 20.87
C ASP A 263 -19.76 27.37 22.31
N PRO A 264 -20.90 27.30 23.02
CA PRO A 264 -20.94 26.77 24.37
C PRO A 264 -20.39 25.36 24.47
N SER A 265 -20.41 24.55 23.41
CA SER A 265 -19.88 23.18 23.38
C SER A 265 -18.36 23.13 23.57
N CYS A 266 -17.64 24.09 22.99
CA CYS A 266 -16.17 24.16 23.02
C CYS A 266 -15.66 24.85 24.29
N TRP A 267 -16.41 25.83 24.80
CA TRP A 267 -15.96 26.72 25.88
C TRP A 267 -16.56 26.40 27.26
N ARG A 268 -17.30 25.29 27.42
CA ARG A 268 -18.09 24.96 28.65
C ARG A 268 -17.35 25.27 29.95
N ASP A 269 -16.13 24.74 30.10
CA ASP A 269 -15.37 24.80 31.35
C ASP A 269 -14.68 26.16 31.59
N PHE A 270 -14.67 27.05 30.59
CA PHE A 270 -13.98 28.34 30.64
C PHE A 270 -14.91 29.55 30.64
N THR A 271 -16.22 29.36 30.45
CA THR A 271 -17.23 30.42 30.44
C THR A 271 -17.17 31.37 31.66
N GLY A 272 -16.77 30.86 32.83
CA GLY A 272 -16.61 31.66 34.07
C GLY A 272 -15.35 32.52 34.14
N TYR A 273 -14.37 32.32 33.27
CA TYR A 273 -13.08 33.05 33.23
C TYR A 273 -12.99 34.06 32.08
N MET A 274 -14.06 34.17 31.27
CA MET A 274 -14.19 35.14 30.20
C MET A 274 -14.83 36.43 30.74
N THR A 275 -14.19 37.57 30.49
CA THR A 275 -14.85 38.85 30.77
C THR A 275 -15.81 39.19 29.64
N GLU A 276 -17.10 39.21 29.94
CA GLU A 276 -18.16 39.51 28.99
C GLU A 276 -18.45 41.02 28.90
N TYR A 277 -18.44 41.55 27.69
CA TYR A 277 -18.91 42.88 27.30
C TYR A 277 -20.14 42.75 26.40
N ALA A 278 -21.33 42.70 27.01
CA ALA A 278 -22.60 42.80 26.31
C ALA A 278 -22.85 44.27 25.92
N LEU A 279 -22.87 44.56 24.61
CA LEU A 279 -22.99 45.91 24.08
C LEU A 279 -24.41 46.21 23.58
N ASP A 280 -25.12 47.09 24.29
CA ASP A 280 -26.42 47.64 23.86
C ASP A 280 -26.27 48.84 22.90
N PRO A 281 -27.31 49.30 22.19
CA PRO A 281 -27.29 50.64 21.57
C PRO A 281 -26.94 51.74 22.59
N PHE A 282 -26.41 52.89 22.14
CA PHE A 282 -26.12 53.99 23.05
C PHE A 282 -27.38 54.47 23.78
N THR A 283 -27.20 54.91 25.01
CA THR A 283 -28.24 55.65 25.72
C THR A 283 -28.40 57.05 25.11
N GLU A 284 -29.58 57.67 25.28
CA GLU A 284 -29.81 59.05 24.83
C GLU A 284 -28.74 60.03 25.35
N SER A 285 -28.29 59.83 26.59
CA SER A 285 -27.21 60.63 27.21
C SER A 285 -25.88 60.49 26.47
N GLU A 286 -25.50 59.27 26.08
CA GLU A 286 -24.26 59.01 25.34
C GLU A 286 -24.32 59.59 23.92
N VAL A 287 -25.47 59.47 23.24
CA VAL A 287 -25.70 60.10 21.94
C VAL A 287 -25.56 61.62 22.03
N ARG A 288 -26.20 62.24 23.03
CA ARG A 288 -26.11 63.70 23.28
C ARG A 288 -24.68 64.13 23.60
N GLN A 289 -23.94 63.36 24.39
CA GLN A 289 -22.52 63.64 24.66
C GLN A 289 -21.68 63.53 23.38
N LEU A 290 -21.92 62.51 22.56
CA LEU A 290 -21.20 62.30 21.31
C LEU A 290 -21.42 63.46 20.35
N LEU A 291 -22.68 63.87 20.17
CA LEU A 291 -23.07 65.02 19.38
C LEU A 291 -22.43 66.33 19.89
N ALA A 292 -22.52 66.59 21.20
CA ALA A 292 -21.91 67.77 21.81
C ALA A 292 -20.38 67.82 21.63
N SER A 293 -19.71 66.66 21.68
CA SER A 293 -18.25 66.59 21.43
C SER A 293 -17.85 66.91 20.00
N LYS A 294 -18.76 66.68 19.05
CA LYS A 294 -18.63 67.03 17.64
C LYS A 294 -19.15 68.46 17.36
N GLY A 295 -19.46 69.22 18.40
CA GLY A 295 -19.95 70.59 18.33
C GLY A 295 -21.46 70.72 18.08
N VAL A 296 -22.19 69.61 17.91
CA VAL A 296 -23.62 69.57 17.59
C VAL A 296 -24.42 69.76 18.88
N VAL A 297 -24.92 70.97 19.09
CA VAL A 297 -25.64 71.37 20.31
C VAL A 297 -27.07 71.84 20.06
N GLU A 298 -27.49 71.93 18.79
CA GLU A 298 -28.85 72.33 18.41
C GLU A 298 -29.85 71.21 18.71
N GLU A 299 -30.84 71.48 19.56
CA GLU A 299 -31.75 70.46 20.09
C GLU A 299 -32.61 69.78 19.02
N GLN A 300 -32.97 70.49 17.94
CA GLN A 300 -33.73 69.89 16.84
C GLN A 300 -32.87 68.85 16.10
N VAL A 301 -31.63 69.21 15.75
CA VAL A 301 -30.68 68.31 15.09
C VAL A 301 -30.33 67.10 15.98
N VAL A 302 -30.24 67.31 17.29
CA VAL A 302 -30.01 66.21 18.26
C VAL A 302 -31.18 65.23 18.31
N ARG A 303 -32.43 65.70 18.30
CA ARG A 303 -33.63 64.84 18.26
C ARG A 303 -33.72 64.05 16.96
N ASP A 304 -33.44 64.72 15.84
CA ASP A 304 -33.44 64.07 14.53
C ASP A 304 -32.39 62.94 14.50
N VAL A 305 -31.18 63.17 15.01
CA VAL A 305 -30.15 62.10 15.09
C VAL A 305 -30.58 60.95 15.99
N LEU A 306 -31.23 61.22 17.13
CA LEU A 306 -31.72 60.18 18.05
C LEU A 306 -32.77 59.28 17.41
N GLU A 307 -33.75 59.85 16.72
CA GLU A 307 -34.81 59.11 16.02
C GLU A 307 -34.27 58.32 14.82
N LEU A 308 -33.30 58.88 14.09
CA LEU A 308 -32.81 58.30 12.84
C LEU A 308 -31.76 57.21 13.01
N SER A 309 -31.08 57.17 14.15
CA SER A 309 -29.95 56.27 14.38
C SER A 309 -30.31 55.00 15.15
N ASP A 310 -31.54 54.88 15.68
CA ASP A 310 -31.91 53.88 16.69
C ASP A 310 -30.89 53.79 17.85
N CYS A 311 -30.23 54.93 18.12
CA CYS A 311 -29.09 55.06 19.01
C CYS A 311 -27.91 54.11 18.72
N LEU A 312 -27.81 53.54 17.52
CA LEU A 312 -26.66 52.74 17.12
C LEU A 312 -25.42 53.66 16.96
N PRO A 313 -24.32 53.41 17.71
CA PRO A 313 -23.11 54.24 17.71
C PRO A 313 -22.57 54.58 16.32
N VAL A 314 -22.57 53.61 15.39
CA VAL A 314 -22.10 53.84 14.03
C VAL A 314 -22.96 54.86 13.27
N LEU A 315 -24.28 54.77 13.42
CA LEU A 315 -25.23 55.66 12.74
C LEU A 315 -25.18 57.05 13.35
N VAL A 316 -25.12 57.14 14.69
CA VAL A 316 -24.94 58.39 15.41
C VAL A 316 -23.66 59.10 14.97
N LYS A 317 -22.52 58.40 14.93
CA LYS A 317 -21.23 58.98 14.50
C LYS A 317 -21.30 59.48 13.05
N THR A 318 -21.90 58.68 12.17
CA THR A 318 -22.05 59.02 10.75
C THR A 318 -22.85 60.31 10.55
N LEU A 319 -23.97 60.44 11.26
CA LEU A 319 -24.84 61.63 11.20
C LEU A 319 -24.22 62.84 11.92
N ALA A 320 -23.54 62.63 13.04
CA ALA A 320 -22.91 63.67 13.86
C ALA A 320 -21.78 64.42 13.14
N GLU A 321 -20.99 63.75 12.29
CA GLU A 321 -19.86 64.37 11.59
C GLU A 321 -20.29 65.45 10.58
N HIS A 322 -21.58 65.49 10.22
CA HIS A 322 -22.11 66.36 9.17
C HIS A 322 -23.33 67.18 9.59
N ALA A 323 -23.69 67.14 10.87
CA ALA A 323 -24.85 67.80 11.45
C ALA A 323 -24.78 69.35 11.45
N HIS A 324 -23.66 69.95 11.03
CA HIS A 324 -23.46 71.42 10.97
C HIS A 324 -23.83 72.06 9.62
N ASN A 325 -24.22 71.27 8.62
CA ASN A 325 -24.47 71.75 7.27
C ASN A 325 -25.96 72.12 7.06
N ASP A 326 -26.36 73.32 7.46
CA ASP A 326 -27.63 74.05 7.15
C ASP A 326 -28.98 73.27 7.35
N PRO A 327 -29.77 73.56 8.41
CA PRO A 327 -31.05 72.89 8.74
C PRO A 327 -32.24 73.41 7.89
N GLY A 328 -32.00 73.68 6.61
CA GLY A 328 -32.81 74.59 5.81
C GLY A 328 -33.69 73.98 4.73
N THR A 329 -33.94 72.67 4.67
CA THR A 329 -35.10 72.03 4.00
C THR A 329 -34.98 70.51 4.08
N VAL A 330 -35.68 69.88 5.03
CA VAL A 330 -35.99 68.44 4.93
C VAL A 330 -37.50 68.32 4.80
N SER A 331 -37.95 68.26 3.56
CA SER A 331 -39.28 67.75 3.23
C SER A 331 -39.28 66.24 3.50
N ASP A 332 -40.24 65.81 4.31
CA ASP A 332 -40.62 64.41 4.60
C ASP A 332 -39.71 63.60 5.57
N PRO A 333 -40.17 63.38 6.81
CA PRO A 333 -39.60 62.41 7.77
C PRO A 333 -39.56 60.97 7.27
N ALA A 334 -40.17 60.63 6.13
CA ALA A 334 -40.12 59.32 5.49
C ALA A 334 -39.08 59.17 4.35
N ALA A 335 -38.30 60.21 3.99
CA ALA A 335 -37.24 60.08 2.98
C ALA A 335 -36.11 59.13 3.48
N THR A 336 -36.01 57.96 2.84
CA THR A 336 -35.17 56.80 3.18
C THR A 336 -33.82 57.13 3.83
N ALA A 337 -33.53 56.53 4.98
CA ALA A 337 -32.35 56.75 5.83
C ALA A 337 -30.97 56.82 5.11
N VAL A 338 -30.86 56.29 3.90
CA VAL A 338 -29.65 56.40 3.05
C VAL A 338 -29.45 57.78 2.44
N GLU A 339 -30.52 58.46 2.02
CA GLU A 339 -30.42 59.88 1.61
C GLU A 339 -29.95 60.75 2.76
N ARG A 340 -30.22 60.32 3.99
CA ARG A 340 -29.81 60.98 5.24
C ARG A 340 -28.37 60.67 5.65
N PHE A 341 -27.71 59.63 5.12
CA PHE A 341 -26.27 59.39 5.36
C PHE A 341 -25.35 60.15 4.40
N LEU A 342 -25.88 60.56 3.24
CA LEU A 342 -25.15 61.31 2.20
C LEU A 342 -25.74 62.71 1.98
N TRP A 343 -26.67 63.15 2.84
CA TRP A 343 -27.42 64.41 2.67
C TRP A 343 -26.53 65.65 2.61
N TRP A 344 -25.40 65.58 3.31
CA TRP A 344 -24.40 66.64 3.43
C TRP A 344 -23.51 66.78 2.19
N GLU A 345 -23.35 65.71 1.40
CA GLU A 345 -22.51 65.73 0.20
C GLU A 345 -23.32 66.37 -0.93
N GLN A 346 -23.01 67.60 -1.37
CA GLN A 346 -23.83 68.29 -2.36
C GLN A 346 -23.48 67.92 -3.80
N ASP A 347 -22.33 67.26 -4.03
CA ASP A 347 -21.92 66.79 -5.35
C ASP A 347 -22.72 65.51 -5.73
N PRO A 348 -23.55 65.57 -6.79
CA PRO A 348 -24.30 64.41 -7.26
C PRO A 348 -23.42 63.23 -7.67
N GLU A 349 -22.20 63.48 -8.18
CA GLU A 349 -21.28 62.43 -8.62
C GLU A 349 -20.61 61.73 -7.44
N LEU A 350 -20.25 62.46 -6.38
CA LEU A 350 -19.75 61.86 -5.14
C LEU A 350 -20.83 61.04 -4.43
N ARG A 351 -22.08 61.51 -4.40
CA ARG A 351 -23.22 60.72 -3.89
C ARG A 351 -23.41 59.42 -4.68
N LYS A 352 -23.36 59.49 -6.02
CA LYS A 352 -23.46 58.30 -6.88
C LYS A 352 -22.31 57.34 -6.66
N ALA A 353 -21.08 57.84 -6.53
CA ALA A 353 -19.89 57.04 -6.25
C ALA A 353 -20.01 56.33 -4.90
N ALA A 354 -20.40 57.03 -3.84
CA ALA A 354 -20.58 56.43 -2.52
C ALA A 354 -21.62 55.30 -2.52
N LEU A 355 -22.74 55.48 -3.23
CA LEU A 355 -23.77 54.45 -3.39
C LEU A 355 -23.31 53.28 -4.27
N ALA A 356 -22.54 53.56 -5.33
CA ALA A 356 -22.00 52.51 -6.20
C ALA A 356 -20.98 51.64 -5.44
N CYS A 357 -20.09 52.26 -4.65
CA CYS A 357 -19.11 51.57 -3.83
C CYS A 357 -19.71 50.77 -2.67
N ALA A 358 -21.01 50.90 -2.37
CA ALA A 358 -21.66 50.00 -1.43
C ALA A 358 -21.84 48.57 -1.99
N PHE A 359 -21.80 48.38 -3.32
CA PHE A 359 -22.02 47.07 -3.95
C PHE A 359 -20.93 46.07 -3.62
N PRO A 360 -19.64 46.33 -3.90
CA PRO A 360 -18.56 45.40 -3.55
C PRO A 360 -18.54 45.12 -2.05
N ARG A 361 -18.20 43.90 -1.65
CA ARG A 361 -17.98 43.58 -0.23
C ARG A 361 -16.65 44.14 0.27
N ARG A 362 -15.67 44.27 -0.63
CA ARG A 362 -14.34 44.83 -0.38
C ARG A 362 -13.97 45.77 -1.52
N LEU A 363 -13.36 46.91 -1.19
CA LEU A 363 -12.94 47.91 -2.17
C LEU A 363 -11.43 48.14 -2.11
N ASP A 364 -10.73 47.90 -3.20
CA ASP A 364 -9.42 48.50 -3.44
C ASP A 364 -9.54 49.57 -4.56
N GLU A 365 -8.41 50.13 -5.00
CA GLU A 365 -8.41 51.14 -6.04
C GLU A 365 -8.92 50.60 -7.39
N ASP A 366 -8.67 49.33 -7.69
CA ASP A 366 -9.07 48.70 -8.95
C ASP A 366 -10.57 48.40 -8.97
N VAL A 367 -11.12 47.87 -7.88
CA VAL A 367 -12.57 47.69 -7.69
C VAL A 367 -13.29 49.05 -7.68
N PHE A 368 -12.71 50.07 -7.07
CA PHE A 368 -13.29 51.42 -7.11
C PHE A 368 -13.41 51.93 -8.54
N ARG A 369 -12.35 51.80 -9.36
CA ARG A 369 -12.36 52.18 -10.78
C ARG A 369 -13.35 51.36 -11.60
N ALA A 370 -13.59 50.10 -11.22
CA ALA A 370 -14.55 49.24 -11.91
C ALA A 370 -16.01 49.65 -11.68
N VAL A 371 -16.32 50.32 -10.56
CA VAL A 371 -17.70 50.55 -10.10
C VAL A 371 -18.16 52.00 -10.24
N VAL A 372 -17.22 52.94 -10.40
CA VAL A 372 -17.47 54.38 -10.45
C VAL A 372 -17.21 54.92 -11.86
N ASP A 373 -18.03 55.88 -12.31
CA ASP A 373 -17.88 56.52 -13.61
C ASP A 373 -16.54 57.27 -13.73
N ALA A 374 -15.98 57.36 -14.94
CA ALA A 374 -14.63 57.89 -15.21
C ALA A 374 -14.35 59.28 -14.61
N GLU A 375 -15.40 60.11 -14.48
CA GLU A 375 -15.31 61.48 -13.95
C GLU A 375 -15.09 61.52 -12.42
N ALA A 376 -15.40 60.44 -11.69
CA ALA A 376 -15.26 60.34 -10.24
C ALA A 376 -14.08 59.45 -9.78
N VAL A 377 -13.21 59.03 -10.71
CA VAL A 377 -12.03 58.18 -10.42
C VAL A 377 -11.01 58.86 -9.49
N ALA A 378 -10.91 60.20 -9.52
CA ALA A 378 -10.03 60.96 -8.63
C ALA A 378 -10.50 60.97 -7.15
N SER A 379 -11.70 60.43 -6.86
CA SER A 379 -12.39 60.55 -5.57
C SER A 379 -12.17 59.36 -4.63
N TYR A 380 -11.30 58.40 -4.96
CA TYR A 380 -11.00 57.26 -4.06
C TYR A 380 -10.45 57.71 -2.70
N ALA A 381 -9.60 58.75 -2.70
CA ALA A 381 -9.09 59.34 -1.46
C ALA A 381 -10.16 60.03 -0.61
N TRP A 382 -11.25 60.51 -1.22
CA TRP A 382 -12.42 61.04 -0.51
C TRP A 382 -13.24 59.91 0.11
N LEU A 383 -13.48 58.83 -0.64
CA LEU A 383 -14.22 57.66 -0.16
C LEU A 383 -13.59 57.04 1.10
N ARG A 384 -12.25 56.97 1.16
CA ARG A 384 -11.49 56.52 2.34
C ARG A 384 -11.70 57.37 3.60
N ARG A 385 -12.22 58.59 3.47
CA ARG A 385 -12.48 59.53 4.57
C ARG A 385 -13.93 59.52 5.03
N LEU A 386 -14.79 58.71 4.41
CA LEU A 386 -16.20 58.63 4.81
C LEU A 386 -16.33 58.09 6.25
N PRO A 387 -17.26 58.63 7.06
CA PRO A 387 -17.41 58.26 8.48
C PRO A 387 -17.68 56.77 8.74
N PHE A 388 -18.29 56.11 7.76
CA PHE A 388 -18.72 54.72 7.78
C PHE A 388 -17.82 53.82 6.92
N ALA A 389 -16.76 54.38 6.32
CA ALA A 389 -15.74 53.61 5.62
C ALA A 389 -14.56 53.37 6.56
N SER A 390 -14.08 52.13 6.61
CA SER A 390 -12.89 51.76 7.36
C SER A 390 -11.80 51.31 6.40
N ASP A 391 -10.59 51.81 6.62
CA ASP A 391 -9.40 51.45 5.84
C ASP A 391 -8.59 50.40 6.60
N ARG A 392 -8.48 49.21 6.00
CA ARG A 392 -7.69 48.09 6.52
C ARG A 392 -6.68 47.68 5.46
N ALA A 393 -5.41 48.06 5.67
CA ALA A 393 -4.30 47.68 4.82
C ALA A 393 -4.50 48.00 3.32
N GLY A 394 -5.15 49.13 2.99
CA GLY A 394 -5.40 49.54 1.60
C GLY A 394 -6.70 48.99 1.01
N ARG A 395 -7.44 48.16 1.75
CA ARG A 395 -8.81 47.75 1.42
C ARG A 395 -9.80 48.58 2.24
N VAL A 396 -10.79 49.15 1.56
CA VAL A 396 -11.88 49.92 2.16
C VAL A 396 -13.09 49.03 2.35
N LEU A 397 -13.60 49.01 3.58
CA LEU A 397 -14.82 48.28 3.96
C LEU A 397 -15.85 49.28 4.47
N TYR A 398 -17.03 49.26 3.86
CA TYR A 398 -18.18 49.99 4.40
C TYR A 398 -18.72 49.23 5.59
N HIS A 399 -19.10 49.95 6.64
CA HIS A 399 -19.75 49.35 7.79
C HIS A 399 -21.07 48.67 7.38
N ASP A 400 -21.26 47.41 7.78
CA ASP A 400 -22.34 46.55 7.31
C ASP A 400 -23.74 47.14 7.46
N VAL A 401 -24.05 47.78 8.60
CA VAL A 401 -25.37 48.42 8.80
C VAL A 401 -25.65 49.49 7.75
N VAL A 402 -24.70 50.40 7.50
CA VAL A 402 -24.84 51.47 6.52
C VAL A 402 -24.87 50.90 5.10
N ARG A 403 -23.99 49.94 4.81
CA ARG A 403 -23.94 49.22 3.53
C ARG A 403 -25.26 48.51 3.23
N LYS A 404 -25.79 47.70 4.16
CA LYS A 404 -27.07 46.98 4.02
C LYS A 404 -28.22 47.94 3.74
N MET A 405 -28.25 49.10 4.41
CA MET A 405 -29.25 50.15 4.15
C MET A 405 -29.09 50.74 2.74
N MET A 406 -27.87 51.11 2.32
CA MET A 406 -27.57 51.63 0.99
C MET A 406 -27.97 50.66 -0.12
N LEU A 407 -27.70 49.38 0.08
CA LEU A 407 -28.05 48.33 -0.86
C LEU A 407 -29.56 48.10 -0.90
N ARG A 408 -30.23 48.05 0.26
CA ARG A 408 -31.70 47.96 0.34
C ARG A 408 -32.37 49.12 -0.41
N LEU A 409 -31.89 50.34 -0.22
CA LEU A 409 -32.40 51.51 -0.96
C LEU A 409 -32.30 51.30 -2.46
N GLN A 410 -31.13 50.91 -2.94
CA GLN A 410 -30.86 50.78 -4.37
C GLN A 410 -31.68 49.65 -5.00
N ARG A 411 -31.84 48.52 -4.29
CA ARG A 411 -32.73 47.42 -4.67
C ARG A 411 -34.19 47.88 -4.78
N THR A 412 -34.70 48.61 -3.78
CA THR A 412 -36.11 49.07 -3.77
C THR A 412 -36.37 50.17 -4.80
N ARG A 413 -35.43 51.09 -5.04
CA ARG A 413 -35.61 52.21 -5.99
C ARG A 413 -35.54 51.80 -7.44
N SER A 414 -34.62 50.91 -7.79
CA SER A 414 -34.45 50.47 -9.18
C SER A 414 -33.90 49.04 -9.23
N PRO A 415 -34.78 48.03 -9.20
CA PRO A 415 -34.39 46.63 -9.30
C PRO A 415 -33.54 46.32 -10.55
N HIS A 416 -33.83 46.97 -11.68
CA HIS A 416 -33.04 46.83 -12.91
C HIS A 416 -31.62 47.38 -12.77
N ARG A 417 -31.44 48.57 -12.16
CA ARG A 417 -30.10 49.15 -11.94
C ARG A 417 -29.32 48.36 -10.88
N TRP A 418 -30.00 47.85 -9.87
CA TRP A 418 -29.44 46.92 -8.89
C TRP A 418 -28.84 45.69 -9.57
N SER A 419 -29.65 44.99 -10.37
CA SER A 419 -29.21 43.78 -11.08
C SER A 419 -28.07 44.08 -12.05
N ALA A 420 -28.19 45.12 -12.88
CA ALA A 420 -27.16 45.51 -13.84
C ALA A 420 -25.80 45.85 -13.19
N ARG A 421 -25.80 46.47 -12.00
CA ARG A 421 -24.55 46.76 -11.25
C ARG A 421 -23.90 45.50 -10.70
N HIS A 422 -24.69 44.59 -10.15
CA HIS A 422 -24.19 43.30 -9.69
C HIS A 422 -23.66 42.46 -10.87
N GLU A 423 -24.35 42.43 -12.02
CA GLU A 423 -23.86 41.74 -13.23
C GLU A 423 -22.54 42.32 -13.75
N HIS A 424 -22.38 43.65 -13.71
CA HIS A 424 -21.15 44.31 -14.09
C HIS A 424 -19.98 43.92 -13.17
N LEU A 425 -20.22 43.89 -11.86
CA LEU A 425 -19.24 43.47 -10.88
C LEU A 425 -18.87 41.98 -11.02
N ALA A 426 -19.86 41.10 -11.17
CA ALA A 426 -19.63 39.68 -11.43
C ALA A 426 -18.74 39.47 -12.67
N ARG A 427 -19.05 40.18 -13.78
CA ARG A 427 -18.23 40.12 -15.00
C ARG A 427 -16.80 40.61 -14.78
N THR A 428 -16.61 41.67 -14.00
CA THR A 428 -15.29 42.23 -13.70
C THR A 428 -14.45 41.24 -12.89
N TYR A 429 -15.00 40.70 -11.79
CA TYR A 429 -14.30 39.68 -11.01
C TYR A 429 -14.03 38.41 -11.80
N GLY A 430 -14.98 37.99 -12.65
CA GLY A 430 -14.79 36.85 -13.55
C GLY A 430 -13.66 37.06 -14.56
N GLN A 431 -13.45 38.28 -15.06
CA GLN A 431 -12.31 38.62 -15.93
C GLN A 431 -10.98 38.51 -15.18
N TRP A 432 -10.87 39.12 -14.00
CA TRP A 432 -9.65 39.01 -13.18
C TRP A 432 -9.36 37.57 -12.75
N ARG A 433 -10.39 36.79 -12.43
CA ARG A 433 -10.26 35.36 -12.13
C ARG A 433 -9.73 34.59 -13.35
N ALA A 434 -10.25 34.89 -14.54
CA ALA A 434 -9.83 34.23 -15.78
C ALA A 434 -8.38 34.54 -16.15
N GLU A 435 -7.87 35.74 -15.82
CA GLU A 435 -6.45 36.08 -16.00
C GLU A 435 -5.52 35.18 -15.16
N ILE A 436 -5.96 34.77 -13.96
CA ILE A 436 -5.22 33.82 -13.11
C ILE A 436 -5.36 32.37 -13.61
N ALA A 437 -6.45 32.07 -14.33
CA ALA A 437 -6.78 30.72 -14.79
C ALA A 437 -6.01 30.26 -16.03
N ASP A 438 -5.29 31.15 -16.71
CA ASP A 438 -4.64 30.85 -17.99
C ASP A 438 -3.64 29.69 -17.86
N GLY A 439 -3.89 28.61 -18.61
CA GLY A 439 -3.04 27.42 -18.65
C GLY A 439 -3.10 26.50 -17.43
N ARG A 440 -4.05 26.68 -16.49
CA ARG A 440 -4.14 25.92 -15.22
C ARG A 440 -5.37 25.03 -15.12
N GLY A 441 -5.24 23.89 -14.43
CA GLY A 441 -6.32 22.93 -14.22
C GLY A 441 -7.30 23.30 -13.08
N PRO A 442 -8.53 22.75 -13.03
CA PRO A 442 -9.52 23.08 -12.00
C PRO A 442 -9.02 22.91 -10.57
N ASP A 443 -8.30 21.82 -10.28
CA ASP A 443 -7.79 21.53 -8.93
C ASP A 443 -6.69 22.53 -8.52
N GLU A 444 -5.83 22.93 -9.46
CA GLU A 444 -4.82 23.96 -9.23
C GLU A 444 -5.42 25.34 -8.96
N LEU A 445 -6.61 25.61 -9.52
CA LEU A 445 -7.32 26.86 -9.35
C LEU A 445 -8.04 26.93 -8.00
N TRP A 446 -8.69 25.85 -7.59
CA TRP A 446 -9.30 25.77 -6.27
C TRP A 446 -8.27 25.73 -5.13
N ALA A 447 -7.03 25.33 -5.39
CA ALA A 447 -5.93 25.47 -4.44
C ALA A 447 -5.41 26.92 -4.30
N ASP A 448 -5.63 27.78 -5.29
CA ASP A 448 -5.14 29.16 -5.31
C ASP A 448 -6.02 30.10 -4.46
N GLU A 449 -5.40 30.77 -3.48
CA GLU A 449 -6.10 31.65 -2.55
C GLU A 449 -6.69 32.89 -3.25
N VAL A 450 -5.93 33.52 -4.15
CA VAL A 450 -6.37 34.74 -4.85
C VAL A 450 -7.48 34.41 -5.83
N TRP A 451 -7.36 33.29 -6.55
CA TRP A 451 -8.41 32.81 -7.44
C TRP A 451 -9.71 32.52 -6.68
N ARG A 452 -9.63 31.87 -5.50
CA ARG A 452 -10.79 31.60 -4.64
C ARG A 452 -11.45 32.89 -4.14
N GLU A 453 -10.67 33.88 -3.72
CA GLU A 453 -11.21 35.20 -3.32
C GLU A 453 -11.99 35.85 -4.48
N LEU A 454 -11.42 35.87 -5.69
CA LEU A 454 -12.09 36.45 -6.87
C LEU A 454 -13.35 35.65 -7.26
N ARG A 455 -13.30 34.32 -7.20
CA ARG A 455 -14.48 33.48 -7.45
C ARG A 455 -15.58 33.73 -6.43
N ALA A 456 -15.24 33.95 -5.16
CA ALA A 456 -16.20 34.25 -4.11
C ALA A 456 -16.96 35.56 -4.38
N GLU A 457 -16.25 36.61 -4.81
CA GLU A 457 -16.87 37.89 -5.16
C GLU A 457 -17.71 37.78 -6.44
N GLU A 458 -17.22 37.09 -7.46
CA GLU A 458 -17.99 36.81 -8.69
C GLU A 458 -19.33 36.11 -8.35
N VAL A 459 -19.26 35.02 -7.58
CA VAL A 459 -20.42 34.23 -7.15
C VAL A 459 -21.40 35.07 -6.32
N TYR A 460 -20.91 35.84 -5.34
CA TYR A 460 -21.74 36.72 -4.53
C TYR A 460 -22.51 37.74 -5.38
N HIS A 461 -21.81 38.39 -6.31
CA HIS A 461 -22.42 39.39 -7.17
C HIS A 461 -23.43 38.77 -8.14
N ASP A 462 -23.14 37.61 -8.73
CA ASP A 462 -24.07 36.95 -9.64
C ASP A 462 -25.35 36.46 -8.91
N LEU A 463 -25.19 35.90 -7.71
CA LEU A 463 -26.31 35.55 -6.83
C LEU A 463 -27.14 36.78 -6.43
N CYS A 464 -26.52 37.93 -6.19
CA CYS A 464 -27.25 39.16 -5.87
C CYS A 464 -28.01 39.74 -7.08
N ALA A 465 -27.46 39.57 -8.29
CA ALA A 465 -28.11 40.00 -9.53
C ALA A 465 -29.30 39.12 -9.90
N ARG A 466 -29.11 37.79 -9.80
CA ARG A 466 -30.00 36.76 -10.36
C ARG A 466 -30.11 35.54 -9.42
N PRO A 467 -30.62 35.70 -8.19
CA PRO A 467 -30.51 34.67 -7.14
C PRO A 467 -31.07 33.31 -7.55
N ARG A 468 -32.22 33.26 -8.23
CA ARG A 468 -32.82 31.99 -8.67
C ARG A 468 -32.10 31.34 -9.85
N ALA A 469 -31.48 32.15 -10.73
CA ALA A 469 -30.82 31.63 -11.93
C ALA A 469 -29.36 31.23 -11.67
N ALA A 470 -28.69 31.89 -10.72
CA ALA A 470 -27.29 31.63 -10.40
C ALA A 470 -27.08 30.47 -9.41
N VAL A 471 -28.07 30.15 -8.56
CA VAL A 471 -27.93 29.07 -7.55
C VAL A 471 -27.49 27.73 -8.15
N PRO A 472 -28.10 27.19 -9.23
CA PRO A 472 -27.65 25.92 -9.81
C PRO A 472 -26.18 25.90 -10.23
N ASP A 473 -25.70 26.99 -10.84
CA ASP A 473 -24.31 27.12 -11.28
C ASP A 473 -23.35 27.16 -10.07
N VAL A 474 -23.72 27.88 -9.02
CA VAL A 474 -22.94 27.97 -7.77
C VAL A 474 -22.92 26.65 -7.02
N LEU A 475 -24.04 25.91 -6.96
CA LEU A 475 -24.05 24.56 -6.40
C LEU A 475 -23.15 23.63 -7.22
N GLY A 476 -23.08 23.81 -8.54
CA GLY A 476 -22.13 23.12 -9.40
C GLY A 476 -20.67 23.45 -9.09
N ASP A 477 -20.34 24.73 -8.87
CA ASP A 477 -19.00 25.15 -8.42
C ASP A 477 -18.62 24.50 -7.08
N ILE A 478 -19.59 24.35 -6.18
CA ILE A 478 -19.34 23.75 -4.87
C ILE A 478 -19.01 22.26 -5.01
N VAL A 479 -19.63 21.55 -5.96
CA VAL A 479 -19.23 20.17 -6.31
C VAL A 479 -17.77 20.13 -6.77
N ASP A 480 -17.33 21.12 -7.55
CA ASP A 480 -15.93 21.20 -8.00
C ASP A 480 -14.99 21.51 -6.81
N ALA A 481 -15.38 22.43 -5.93
CA ALA A 481 -14.65 22.75 -4.71
C ALA A 481 -14.49 21.55 -3.76
N CYS A 482 -15.46 20.62 -3.74
CA CYS A 482 -15.41 19.39 -2.96
C CYS A 482 -14.27 18.44 -3.37
N ARG A 483 -13.67 18.61 -4.56
CA ARG A 483 -12.48 17.84 -4.95
C ARG A 483 -11.21 18.29 -4.23
N THR A 484 -11.20 19.53 -3.75
CA THR A 484 -10.03 20.17 -3.14
C THR A 484 -10.06 20.03 -1.62
N ASP A 485 -10.84 20.87 -0.92
CA ASP A 485 -10.91 20.84 0.54
C ASP A 485 -12.14 21.57 1.11
N ALA A 486 -12.32 21.47 2.43
CA ALA A 486 -13.39 22.14 3.16
C ALA A 486 -13.30 23.68 3.14
N ALA A 487 -12.11 24.26 2.95
CA ALA A 487 -11.95 25.71 2.90
C ALA A 487 -12.47 26.27 1.56
N ALA A 488 -12.22 25.59 0.44
CA ALA A 488 -12.77 25.90 -0.87
C ALA A 488 -14.31 25.86 -0.84
N VAL A 489 -14.90 24.82 -0.24
CA VAL A 489 -16.37 24.71 -0.08
C VAL A 489 -16.92 25.85 0.79
N ARG A 490 -16.22 26.19 1.89
CA ARG A 490 -16.64 27.24 2.82
C ARG A 490 -16.75 28.61 2.17
N VAL A 491 -15.82 28.96 1.28
CA VAL A 491 -15.80 30.24 0.57
C VAL A 491 -17.08 30.44 -0.24
N CYS A 492 -17.50 29.43 -1.02
CA CYS A 492 -18.72 29.49 -1.83
C CYS A 492 -19.99 29.40 -0.98
N ALA A 493 -20.00 28.57 0.07
CA ALA A 493 -21.12 28.48 1.00
C ALA A 493 -21.38 29.81 1.73
N GLN A 494 -20.32 30.52 2.11
CA GLN A 494 -20.44 31.86 2.71
C GLN A 494 -20.98 32.89 1.72
N ALA A 495 -20.59 32.83 0.44
CA ALA A 495 -21.14 33.70 -0.60
C ALA A 495 -22.64 33.48 -0.81
N LEU A 496 -23.13 32.22 -0.73
CA LEU A 496 -24.56 31.90 -0.74
C LEU A 496 -25.31 32.53 0.44
N CYS A 497 -24.79 32.38 1.67
CA CYS A 497 -25.36 33.03 2.86
C CYS A 497 -25.46 34.55 2.67
N ASP A 498 -24.34 35.18 2.33
CA ASP A 498 -24.24 36.63 2.20
C ASP A 498 -25.20 37.19 1.13
N ALA A 499 -25.27 36.51 -0.02
CA ALA A 499 -26.15 36.92 -1.11
C ALA A 499 -27.63 36.67 -0.81
N GLY A 500 -27.95 35.57 -0.12
CA GLY A 500 -29.31 35.26 0.33
C GLY A 500 -29.82 36.30 1.34
N GLU A 501 -29.01 36.66 2.34
CA GLU A 501 -29.33 37.75 3.26
C GLU A 501 -29.51 39.09 2.53
N GLN A 502 -28.63 39.40 1.57
CA GLN A 502 -28.67 40.68 0.86
C GLN A 502 -29.88 40.83 -0.07
N THR A 503 -30.31 39.72 -0.67
CA THR A 503 -31.48 39.69 -1.56
C THR A 503 -32.80 39.41 -0.84
N GLU A 504 -32.75 39.06 0.46
CA GLU A 504 -33.87 38.53 1.25
C GLU A 504 -34.46 37.24 0.65
N THR A 505 -33.58 36.38 0.11
CA THR A 505 -33.95 35.08 -0.48
C THR A 505 -33.56 33.95 0.48
N GLU A 506 -34.54 33.51 1.26
CA GLU A 506 -34.32 32.52 2.33
C GLU A 506 -33.79 31.18 1.80
N ASP A 507 -34.28 30.72 0.65
CA ASP A 507 -33.83 29.46 0.04
C ASP A 507 -32.32 29.49 -0.29
N THR A 508 -31.80 30.62 -0.78
CA THR A 508 -30.37 30.80 -1.07
C THR A 508 -29.53 30.87 0.21
N ALA A 509 -30.03 31.56 1.24
CA ALA A 509 -29.36 31.65 2.52
C ALA A 509 -29.35 30.28 3.26
N ALA A 510 -30.43 29.51 3.13
CA ALA A 510 -30.55 28.17 3.71
C ALA A 510 -29.48 27.22 3.15
N TRP A 511 -29.29 27.18 1.83
CA TRP A 511 -28.22 26.40 1.20
C TRP A 511 -26.84 26.69 1.79
N GLY A 512 -26.48 27.98 1.90
CA GLY A 512 -25.20 28.37 2.50
C GLY A 512 -25.08 27.91 3.95
N ARG A 513 -26.13 28.08 4.77
CA ARG A 513 -26.11 27.68 6.19
C ARG A 513 -26.05 26.18 6.37
N GLU A 514 -26.78 25.40 5.57
CA GLU A 514 -26.76 23.94 5.61
C GLU A 514 -25.38 23.39 5.21
N LEU A 515 -24.76 23.94 4.16
CA LEU A 515 -23.42 23.57 3.75
C LEU A 515 -22.37 23.93 4.80
N LEU A 516 -22.41 25.15 5.35
CA LEU A 516 -21.53 25.55 6.45
C LEU A 516 -21.72 24.66 7.68
N SER A 517 -22.97 24.29 7.99
CA SER A 517 -23.29 23.34 9.06
C SER A 517 -22.73 21.95 8.76
N ALA A 518 -22.91 21.42 7.56
CA ALA A 518 -22.39 20.12 7.15
C ALA A 518 -20.86 20.05 7.26
N LEU A 519 -20.17 21.15 6.92
CA LEU A 519 -18.72 21.29 7.11
C LEU A 519 -18.26 21.26 8.58
N THR A 520 -19.19 21.45 9.53
CA THR A 520 -18.92 21.47 10.98
C THR A 520 -19.41 20.23 11.72
N GLN A 521 -20.46 19.57 11.21
CA GLN A 521 -21.18 18.51 11.95
C GLN A 521 -20.64 17.10 11.71
N GLU A 522 -19.91 16.86 10.61
CA GLU A 522 -19.41 15.52 10.28
C GLU A 522 -17.88 15.42 10.19
N ALA A 523 -17.41 14.23 10.55
CA ALA A 523 -16.09 13.69 10.30
C ALA A 523 -15.48 14.16 8.98
N ASN A 524 -16.24 13.97 7.90
CA ASN A 524 -15.87 14.35 6.55
C ASN A 524 -16.88 15.39 6.07
N GLY A 525 -16.68 16.63 6.52
CA GLY A 525 -17.56 17.74 6.19
C GLY A 525 -17.78 17.95 4.69
N VAL A 526 -16.81 17.53 3.85
CA VAL A 526 -16.94 17.55 2.38
C VAL A 526 -17.88 16.44 1.88
N LEU A 527 -17.78 15.21 2.40
CA LEU A 527 -18.77 14.15 2.12
C LEU A 527 -20.17 14.54 2.60
N ALA A 528 -20.28 15.19 3.76
CA ALA A 528 -21.54 15.70 4.29
C ALA A 528 -22.14 16.79 3.39
N ALA A 529 -21.30 17.74 2.96
CA ALA A 529 -21.69 18.79 2.02
C ALA A 529 -22.16 18.18 0.68
N LEU A 530 -21.47 17.16 0.16
CA LEU A 530 -21.94 16.40 -1.00
C LEU A 530 -23.29 15.72 -0.73
N GLY A 531 -23.52 15.21 0.49
CA GLY A 531 -24.83 14.71 0.92
C GLY A 531 -25.92 15.77 0.80
N VAL A 532 -25.71 16.97 1.37
CA VAL A 532 -26.64 18.10 1.28
C VAL A 532 -26.91 18.49 -0.19
N LEU A 533 -25.87 18.57 -1.02
CA LEU A 533 -26.00 18.89 -2.45
C LEU A 533 -26.79 17.84 -3.23
N LEU A 534 -26.61 16.56 -2.92
CA LEU A 534 -27.26 15.45 -3.60
C LEU A 534 -28.72 15.26 -3.15
N GLU A 535 -29.03 15.53 -1.89
CA GLU A 535 -30.39 15.48 -1.34
C GLU A 535 -31.24 16.69 -1.77
N GLY A 536 -30.60 17.84 -2.01
CA GLY A 536 -31.30 19.04 -2.44
C GLY A 536 -31.60 19.12 -3.95
N GLY A 537 -32.59 19.97 -4.29
CA GLY A 537 -33.19 20.06 -5.62
C GLY A 537 -32.50 21.00 -6.64
N GLY A 538 -31.23 21.35 -6.46
CA GLY A 538 -30.59 22.47 -7.18
C GLY A 538 -29.58 22.12 -8.29
N LEU A 539 -29.04 20.90 -8.31
CA LEU A 539 -28.05 20.47 -9.30
C LEU A 539 -28.70 20.02 -10.61
N SER A 540 -28.07 20.36 -11.74
CA SER A 540 -28.38 19.75 -13.03
C SER A 540 -28.05 18.25 -13.02
N THR A 541 -28.68 17.45 -13.89
CA THR A 541 -28.43 16.01 -13.95
C THR A 541 -26.94 15.67 -14.14
N PRO A 542 -26.18 16.32 -15.06
CA PRO A 542 -24.76 16.05 -15.21
C PRO A 542 -23.95 16.41 -13.96
N LYS A 543 -24.22 17.57 -13.33
CA LYS A 543 -23.52 17.98 -12.09
C LYS A 543 -23.88 17.08 -10.90
N ARG A 544 -25.08 16.51 -10.87
CA ARG A 544 -25.47 15.51 -9.87
C ARG A 544 -24.72 14.19 -10.08
N ALA A 545 -24.58 13.73 -11.33
CA ALA A 545 -23.77 12.57 -11.66
C ALA A 545 -22.30 12.80 -11.24
N GLU A 546 -21.75 13.98 -11.56
CA GLU A 546 -20.42 14.39 -11.15
C GLU A 546 -20.25 14.42 -9.63
N ALA A 547 -21.22 14.94 -8.88
CA ALA A 547 -21.21 14.92 -7.41
C ALA A 547 -21.19 13.49 -6.85
N HIS A 548 -21.91 12.55 -7.46
CA HIS A 548 -21.82 11.14 -7.11
C HIS A 548 -20.43 10.55 -7.43
N CYS A 549 -19.79 10.92 -8.55
CA CYS A 549 -18.42 10.51 -8.85
C CYS A 549 -17.42 11.04 -7.81
N VAL A 550 -17.48 12.33 -7.47
CA VAL A 550 -16.61 12.93 -6.44
C VAL A 550 -16.84 12.25 -5.09
N ARG A 551 -18.09 11.96 -4.73
CA ARG A 551 -18.42 11.21 -3.51
C ARG A 551 -17.87 9.78 -3.54
N ALA A 552 -17.96 9.10 -4.68
CA ALA A 552 -17.40 7.75 -4.87
C ALA A 552 -15.88 7.75 -4.72
N GLN A 553 -15.18 8.71 -5.33
CA GLN A 553 -13.73 8.88 -5.18
C GLN A 553 -13.33 9.05 -3.71
N LEU A 554 -14.04 9.92 -2.98
CA LEU A 554 -13.78 10.15 -1.55
C LEU A 554 -14.05 8.89 -0.71
N LEU A 555 -15.12 8.15 -1.00
CA LEU A 555 -15.42 6.88 -0.32
C LEU A 555 -14.40 5.79 -0.65
N ARG A 556 -13.94 5.70 -1.89
CA ARG A 556 -12.89 4.77 -2.34
C ARG A 556 -11.56 5.05 -1.65
N ARG A 557 -11.19 6.34 -1.50
CA ARG A 557 -10.02 6.76 -0.69
C ARG A 557 -10.15 6.32 0.78
N SER A 558 -11.38 6.36 1.32
CA SER A 558 -11.71 5.84 2.66
C SER A 558 -11.86 4.32 2.72
N ARG A 559 -11.60 3.58 1.63
CA ARG A 559 -11.76 2.11 1.48
C ARG A 559 -13.19 1.60 1.71
N GLU A 560 -14.19 2.45 1.53
CA GLU A 560 -15.60 2.05 1.61
C GLU A 560 -16.08 1.67 0.20
N TYR A 561 -15.51 0.60 -0.36
CA TYR A 561 -15.61 0.26 -1.78
C TYR A 561 -17.04 -0.06 -2.22
N GLU A 562 -17.84 -0.73 -1.40
CA GLU A 562 -19.23 -1.06 -1.70
C GLU A 562 -20.12 0.20 -1.73
N ARG A 563 -19.86 1.15 -0.83
CA ARG A 563 -20.55 2.45 -0.84
C ARG A 563 -20.11 3.28 -2.04
N ALA A 564 -18.81 3.29 -2.36
CA ALA A 564 -18.29 3.94 -3.55
C ALA A 564 -18.95 3.38 -4.83
N LEU A 565 -19.05 2.05 -4.94
CA LEU A 565 -19.70 1.38 -6.06
C LEU A 565 -21.17 1.78 -6.18
N ALA A 566 -21.90 1.87 -5.07
CA ALA A 566 -23.29 2.34 -5.06
C ALA A 566 -23.42 3.79 -5.55
N GLU A 567 -22.50 4.68 -5.19
CA GLU A 567 -22.47 6.05 -5.73
C GLU A 567 -22.13 6.05 -7.23
N CYS A 568 -21.17 5.24 -7.69
CA CYS A 568 -20.86 5.08 -9.12
C CYS A 568 -22.08 4.58 -9.92
N HIS A 569 -22.86 3.64 -9.39
CA HIS A 569 -24.11 3.20 -10.02
C HIS A 569 -25.12 4.34 -10.17
N ARG A 570 -25.24 5.22 -9.16
CA ARG A 570 -26.12 6.39 -9.24
C ARG A 570 -25.60 7.40 -10.26
N ALA A 571 -24.28 7.62 -10.31
CA ALA A 571 -23.67 8.50 -11.30
C ALA A 571 -23.99 8.07 -12.74
N VAL A 572 -23.75 6.79 -13.07
CA VAL A 572 -24.05 6.25 -14.41
C VAL A 572 -25.55 6.23 -14.71
N ALA A 573 -26.40 5.98 -13.70
CA ALA A 573 -27.85 6.01 -13.89
C ALA A 573 -28.39 7.42 -14.19
N LEU A 574 -27.72 8.46 -13.68
CA LEU A 574 -28.06 9.86 -13.95
C LEU A 574 -27.51 10.33 -15.29
N ASP A 575 -26.28 9.94 -15.62
CA ASP A 575 -25.61 10.29 -16.86
C ASP A 575 -24.84 9.09 -17.43
N ALA A 576 -25.48 8.40 -18.38
CA ALA A 576 -24.95 7.21 -19.04
C ALA A 576 -23.87 7.51 -20.10
N ASP A 577 -23.63 8.79 -20.40
CA ASP A 577 -22.58 9.25 -21.31
C ASP A 577 -21.42 9.92 -20.55
N SER A 578 -21.40 9.82 -19.22
CA SER A 578 -20.31 10.33 -18.39
C SER A 578 -19.11 9.38 -18.38
N ALA A 579 -18.05 9.74 -19.12
CA ALA A 579 -16.78 9.00 -19.12
C ALA A 579 -16.21 8.85 -17.70
N THR A 580 -16.29 9.89 -16.88
CA THR A 580 -15.82 9.87 -15.48
C THR A 580 -16.62 8.90 -14.61
N ALA A 581 -17.94 8.80 -14.78
CA ALA A 581 -18.75 7.86 -14.02
C ALA A 581 -18.41 6.40 -14.36
N HIS A 582 -18.21 6.11 -15.65
CA HIS A 582 -17.76 4.79 -16.10
C HIS A 582 -16.35 4.48 -15.60
N TYR A 583 -15.41 5.42 -15.70
CA TYR A 583 -14.06 5.29 -15.17
C TYR A 583 -14.04 4.98 -13.67
N GLU A 584 -14.72 5.78 -12.83
CA GLU A 584 -14.77 5.55 -11.38
C GLU A 584 -15.44 4.23 -11.03
N ARG A 585 -16.46 3.82 -11.79
CA ARG A 585 -17.09 2.51 -11.60
C ARG A 585 -16.15 1.37 -11.96
N GLY A 586 -15.44 1.48 -13.09
CA GLY A 586 -14.46 0.49 -13.55
C GLY A 586 -13.34 0.28 -12.53
N VAL A 587 -12.71 1.37 -12.08
CA VAL A 587 -11.67 1.31 -11.04
C VAL A 587 -12.19 0.71 -9.73
N THR A 588 -13.41 1.07 -9.31
CA THR A 588 -14.01 0.52 -8.08
C THR A 588 -14.31 -0.98 -8.21
N LEU A 589 -14.74 -1.45 -9.37
CA LEU A 589 -15.00 -2.86 -9.65
C LEU A 589 -13.72 -3.69 -9.69
N SER A 590 -12.64 -3.15 -10.29
CA SER A 590 -11.32 -3.81 -10.31
C SER A 590 -10.80 -4.05 -8.88
N ILE A 591 -10.88 -3.04 -8.00
CA ILE A 591 -10.50 -3.18 -6.58
C ILE A 591 -11.33 -4.25 -5.85
N LEU A 592 -12.60 -4.41 -6.22
CA LEU A 592 -13.49 -5.43 -5.65
C LEU A 592 -13.27 -6.83 -6.27
N GLY A 593 -12.36 -6.95 -7.25
CA GLY A 593 -11.99 -8.20 -7.91
C GLY A 593 -12.89 -8.61 -9.08
N ASP A 594 -13.88 -7.79 -9.47
CA ASP A 594 -14.71 -8.06 -10.65
C ASP A 594 -14.07 -7.47 -11.91
N GLN A 595 -12.99 -8.13 -12.36
CA GLN A 595 -12.17 -7.65 -13.47
C GLN A 595 -12.92 -7.63 -14.80
N THR A 596 -13.88 -8.54 -15.00
CA THR A 596 -14.68 -8.59 -16.23
C THR A 596 -15.63 -7.40 -16.32
N ALA A 597 -16.33 -7.08 -15.22
CA ALA A 597 -17.19 -5.90 -15.19
C ALA A 597 -16.35 -4.61 -15.25
N ALA A 598 -15.22 -4.56 -14.56
CA ALA A 598 -14.29 -3.43 -14.60
C ALA A 598 -13.86 -3.09 -16.02
N LEU A 599 -13.42 -4.10 -16.79
CA LEU A 599 -13.00 -3.91 -18.17
C LEU A 599 -14.12 -3.33 -19.06
N ALA A 600 -15.35 -3.84 -18.92
CA ALA A 600 -16.49 -3.34 -19.70
C ALA A 600 -16.80 -1.86 -19.42
N GLU A 601 -16.64 -1.43 -18.16
CA GLU A 601 -16.80 -0.03 -17.78
C GLU A 601 -15.67 0.85 -18.31
N LEU A 602 -14.42 0.36 -18.26
CA LEU A 602 -13.26 1.07 -18.79
C LEU A 602 -13.28 1.17 -20.33
N ASP A 603 -13.74 0.12 -21.02
CA ASP A 603 -14.03 0.16 -22.47
C ASP A 603 -15.04 1.25 -22.80
N ARG A 604 -16.10 1.37 -21.99
CA ARG A 604 -17.12 2.40 -22.18
C ARG A 604 -16.57 3.80 -21.88
N ALA A 605 -15.74 3.95 -20.85
CA ALA A 605 -15.08 5.20 -20.53
C ALA A 605 -14.15 5.67 -21.66
N ASP A 606 -13.37 4.76 -22.25
CA ASP A 606 -12.47 5.03 -23.38
C ASP A 606 -13.25 5.42 -24.65
N GLN A 607 -14.38 4.76 -24.94
CA GLN A 607 -15.25 5.16 -26.05
C GLN A 607 -15.81 6.58 -25.89
N LEU A 608 -16.10 7.00 -24.66
CA LEU A 608 -16.67 8.31 -24.36
C LEU A 608 -15.60 9.41 -24.30
N ARG A 609 -14.39 9.06 -23.85
CA ARG A 609 -13.25 9.96 -23.74
C ARG A 609 -11.98 9.22 -24.19
N PRO A 610 -11.75 9.14 -25.52
CA PRO A 610 -10.58 8.46 -26.07
C PRO A 610 -9.30 9.23 -25.72
N ASP A 611 -8.19 8.50 -25.75
CA ASP A 611 -6.82 9.02 -25.53
C ASP A 611 -6.57 9.56 -24.11
N ASP A 612 -7.48 9.29 -23.16
CA ASP A 612 -7.28 9.61 -21.75
C ASP A 612 -6.33 8.59 -21.12
N ARG A 613 -5.16 9.07 -20.71
CA ARG A 613 -4.07 8.24 -20.19
C ARG A 613 -4.45 7.46 -18.92
N ALA A 614 -5.29 8.03 -18.05
CA ALA A 614 -5.71 7.34 -16.82
C ALA A 614 -6.67 6.20 -17.14
N ILE A 615 -7.60 6.41 -18.09
CA ILE A 615 -8.50 5.34 -18.56
C ILE A 615 -7.69 4.23 -19.24
N LEU A 616 -6.76 4.58 -20.13
CA LEU A 616 -5.94 3.60 -20.85
C LEU A 616 -5.06 2.77 -19.90
N PHE A 617 -4.46 3.40 -18.88
CA PHE A 617 -3.66 2.69 -17.88
C PHE A 617 -4.48 1.63 -17.13
N GLU A 618 -5.57 2.03 -16.48
CA GLU A 618 -6.45 1.12 -15.71
C GLU A 618 -7.00 0.00 -16.60
N ARG A 619 -7.34 0.34 -17.85
CA ARG A 619 -7.81 -0.65 -18.83
C ARG A 619 -6.73 -1.68 -19.18
N GLY A 620 -5.50 -1.22 -19.41
CA GLY A 620 -4.35 -2.07 -19.68
C GLY A 620 -4.00 -2.96 -18.50
N ASP A 621 -4.07 -2.44 -17.28
CA ASP A 621 -3.83 -3.16 -16.03
C ASP A 621 -4.86 -4.29 -15.80
N VAL A 622 -6.15 -3.97 -15.90
CA VAL A 622 -7.23 -4.98 -15.81
C VAL A 622 -7.10 -6.05 -16.90
N LEU A 623 -6.61 -5.70 -18.11
CA LEU A 623 -6.33 -6.68 -19.16
C LEU A 623 -5.15 -7.60 -18.79
N GLN A 624 -4.13 -7.11 -18.08
CA GLN A 624 -3.05 -7.95 -17.56
C GLN A 624 -3.53 -8.88 -16.45
N GLU A 625 -4.38 -8.41 -15.54
CA GLU A 625 -4.98 -9.23 -14.49
C GLU A 625 -5.92 -10.33 -15.04
N LEU A 626 -6.55 -10.08 -16.19
CA LEU A 626 -7.35 -11.05 -16.94
C LEU A 626 -6.50 -11.98 -17.84
N GLU A 627 -5.17 -11.91 -17.77
CA GLU A 627 -4.22 -12.66 -18.61
C GLU A 627 -4.36 -12.40 -20.13
N ARG A 628 -5.02 -11.29 -20.52
CA ARG A 628 -5.21 -10.89 -21.93
C ARG A 628 -4.06 -10.01 -22.41
N HIS A 629 -2.85 -10.54 -22.33
CA HIS A 629 -1.61 -9.78 -22.57
C HIS A 629 -1.48 -9.20 -23.98
N GLU A 630 -2.04 -9.84 -25.01
CA GLU A 630 -2.04 -9.30 -26.39
C GLU A 630 -2.87 -8.01 -26.49
N ASP A 631 -4.04 -7.98 -25.85
CA ASP A 631 -4.90 -6.79 -25.81
C ASP A 631 -4.27 -5.69 -24.96
N ALA A 632 -3.68 -6.04 -23.82
CA ALA A 632 -2.95 -5.11 -22.97
C ALA A 632 -1.78 -4.44 -23.71
N LEU A 633 -1.02 -5.21 -24.52
CA LEU A 633 0.04 -4.64 -25.35
C LEU A 633 -0.46 -3.56 -26.30
N ALA A 634 -1.60 -3.79 -26.97
CA ALA A 634 -2.18 -2.81 -27.86
C ALA A 634 -2.54 -1.50 -27.14
N VAL A 635 -2.99 -1.59 -25.88
CA VAL A 635 -3.28 -0.42 -25.04
C VAL A 635 -2.02 0.34 -24.65
N PHE A 636 -0.99 -0.35 -24.17
CA PHE A 636 0.26 0.31 -23.77
C PHE A 636 1.04 0.85 -24.97
N ASP A 637 1.00 0.18 -26.13
CA ASP A 637 1.52 0.73 -27.39
C ASP A 637 0.78 2.01 -27.76
N HIS A 638 -0.54 2.06 -27.58
CA HIS A 638 -1.32 3.28 -27.79
C HIS A 638 -0.92 4.40 -26.82
N MET A 639 -0.73 4.11 -25.53
CA MET A 639 -0.24 5.09 -24.55
C MET A 639 1.13 5.66 -24.93
N LEU A 640 2.04 4.82 -25.46
CA LEU A 640 3.37 5.23 -25.91
C LEU A 640 3.35 6.03 -27.23
N LEU A 641 2.30 5.88 -28.05
CA LEU A 641 2.07 6.77 -29.20
C LEU A 641 1.67 8.19 -28.74
N LEU A 642 0.95 8.30 -27.62
CA LEU A 642 0.53 9.58 -27.03
C LEU A 642 1.69 10.27 -26.29
N ASP A 643 2.50 9.51 -25.53
CA ASP A 643 3.67 10.01 -24.83
C ASP A 643 4.78 8.95 -24.76
N GLN A 644 5.90 9.24 -25.43
CA GLN A 644 7.05 8.33 -25.49
C GLN A 644 7.92 8.37 -24.22
N VAL A 645 7.71 9.35 -23.32
CA VAL A 645 8.48 9.55 -22.09
C VAL A 645 7.72 9.04 -20.87
N ASP A 646 6.80 8.10 -21.07
CA ASP A 646 6.05 7.46 -19.99
C ASP A 646 6.75 6.18 -19.48
N ALA A 647 7.40 6.28 -18.33
CA ALA A 647 8.06 5.15 -17.69
C ALA A 647 7.09 3.99 -17.35
N VAL A 648 5.85 4.30 -16.97
CA VAL A 648 4.85 3.29 -16.57
C VAL A 648 4.41 2.49 -17.78
N ALA A 649 3.99 3.16 -18.86
CA ALA A 649 3.59 2.48 -20.09
C ALA A 649 4.70 1.59 -20.68
N TRP A 650 5.96 2.03 -20.63
CA TRP A 650 7.10 1.20 -21.05
C TRP A 650 7.25 -0.08 -20.21
N ALA A 651 7.07 0.02 -18.89
CA ALA A 651 7.19 -1.13 -18.01
C ALA A 651 6.01 -2.10 -18.16
N CYS A 652 4.77 -1.59 -18.19
CA CYS A 652 3.60 -2.46 -18.36
C CYS A 652 3.63 -3.18 -19.71
N ARG A 653 4.03 -2.49 -20.79
CA ARG A 653 4.30 -3.13 -22.08
C ARG A 653 5.35 -4.23 -21.97
N ALA A 654 6.45 -3.97 -21.28
CA ALA A 654 7.54 -4.94 -21.08
C ALA A 654 7.07 -6.18 -20.32
N TYR A 655 6.24 -6.01 -19.29
CA TYR A 655 5.66 -7.12 -18.54
C TYR A 655 4.77 -8.00 -19.42
N SER A 656 3.86 -7.42 -20.21
CA SER A 656 3.07 -8.22 -21.15
C SER A 656 3.94 -8.95 -22.18
N LYS A 657 5.07 -8.37 -22.61
CA LYS A 657 6.03 -9.04 -23.50
C LYS A 657 6.71 -10.23 -22.84
N HIS A 658 7.10 -10.10 -21.57
CA HIS A 658 7.67 -11.19 -20.79
C HIS A 658 6.70 -12.37 -20.66
N VAL A 659 5.43 -12.10 -20.30
CA VAL A 659 4.43 -13.17 -20.16
C VAL A 659 4.15 -13.88 -21.50
N LEU A 660 4.25 -13.17 -22.63
CA LEU A 660 4.14 -13.75 -23.97
C LEU A 660 5.43 -14.47 -24.44
N GLY A 661 6.49 -14.50 -23.63
CA GLY A 661 7.74 -15.20 -23.89
C GLY A 661 8.77 -14.42 -24.72
N ASP A 662 8.57 -13.12 -24.91
CA ASP A 662 9.48 -12.23 -25.65
C ASP A 662 10.39 -11.47 -24.68
N ASP A 663 11.26 -12.23 -23.99
CA ASP A 663 12.09 -11.74 -22.89
C ASP A 663 13.09 -10.66 -23.32
N ASP A 664 13.58 -10.71 -24.56
CA ASP A 664 14.52 -9.71 -25.10
C ASP A 664 13.85 -8.34 -25.26
N GLU A 665 12.63 -8.29 -25.80
CA GLU A 665 11.86 -7.05 -25.88
C GLU A 665 11.42 -6.57 -24.50
N ALA A 666 11.10 -7.49 -23.58
CA ALA A 666 10.77 -7.15 -22.20
C ALA A 666 11.95 -6.44 -21.49
N LEU A 667 13.15 -7.02 -21.54
CA LEU A 667 14.35 -6.41 -20.97
C LEU A 667 14.64 -5.03 -21.57
N ALA A 668 14.47 -4.86 -22.88
CA ALA A 668 14.63 -3.57 -23.55
C ALA A 668 13.59 -2.55 -23.07
N GLY A 669 12.32 -2.95 -22.93
CA GLY A 669 11.23 -2.09 -22.46
C GLY A 669 11.42 -1.64 -21.01
N PHE A 670 11.75 -2.56 -20.09
CA PHE A 670 12.10 -2.20 -18.73
C PHE A 670 13.36 -1.31 -18.67
N GLY A 671 14.34 -1.56 -19.55
CA GLY A 671 15.48 -0.67 -19.76
C GLY A 671 15.07 0.76 -20.08
N ARG A 672 14.16 0.97 -21.04
CA ARG A 672 13.64 2.30 -21.39
C ARG A 672 12.88 2.95 -20.25
N SER A 673 12.06 2.19 -19.54
CA SER A 673 11.35 2.67 -18.35
C SER A 673 12.33 3.24 -17.30
N LEU A 674 13.43 2.53 -17.05
CA LEU A 674 14.45 2.91 -16.07
C LEU A 674 15.42 4.00 -16.56
N GLU A 675 15.56 4.20 -17.88
CA GLU A 675 16.22 5.40 -18.43
C GLU A 675 15.41 6.67 -18.16
N ILE A 676 14.08 6.57 -18.20
CA ILE A 676 13.14 7.69 -17.93
C ILE A 676 13.03 7.93 -16.42
N ASN A 677 12.83 6.87 -15.63
CA ASN A 677 12.72 6.93 -14.18
C ASN A 677 13.57 5.82 -13.54
N ASP A 678 14.79 6.17 -13.14
CA ASP A 678 15.78 5.26 -12.54
C ASP A 678 15.38 4.70 -11.17
N LYS A 679 14.28 5.18 -10.59
CA LYS A 679 13.75 4.77 -9.28
C LYS A 679 12.44 4.02 -9.36
N TYR A 680 11.99 3.63 -10.55
CA TYR A 680 10.73 2.91 -10.68
C TYR A 680 10.87 1.46 -10.21
N LEU A 681 10.49 1.22 -8.94
CA LEU A 681 10.63 -0.06 -8.27
C LEU A 681 9.98 -1.22 -9.02
N TRP A 682 8.79 -0.99 -9.59
CA TRP A 682 8.05 -2.01 -10.32
C TRP A 682 8.84 -2.52 -11.53
N ALA A 683 9.43 -1.61 -12.31
CA ALA A 683 10.29 -1.97 -13.44
C ALA A 683 11.60 -2.64 -13.02
N LEU A 684 12.23 -2.23 -11.91
CA LEU A 684 13.45 -2.89 -11.40
C LEU A 684 13.17 -4.35 -11.02
N VAL A 685 12.12 -4.60 -10.25
CA VAL A 685 11.80 -5.94 -9.74
C VAL A 685 11.38 -6.87 -10.87
N HIS A 686 10.48 -6.43 -11.77
CA HIS A 686 10.09 -7.29 -12.88
C HIS A 686 11.22 -7.51 -13.89
N ARG A 687 12.12 -6.52 -14.10
CA ARG A 687 13.32 -6.79 -14.91
C ARG A 687 14.25 -7.81 -14.24
N ALA A 688 14.39 -7.74 -12.91
CA ALA A 688 15.13 -8.74 -12.15
C ALA A 688 14.50 -10.14 -12.23
N GLU A 689 13.17 -10.22 -12.28
CA GLU A 689 12.41 -11.44 -12.53
C GLU A 689 12.69 -12.02 -13.92
N VAL A 690 12.68 -11.20 -14.98
CA VAL A 690 13.07 -11.66 -16.33
C VAL A 690 14.54 -12.11 -16.36
N TYR A 691 15.45 -11.40 -15.70
CA TYR A 691 16.83 -11.86 -15.60
C TYR A 691 16.94 -13.21 -14.87
N ARG A 692 16.11 -13.44 -13.85
CA ARG A 692 16.04 -14.70 -13.11
C ARG A 692 15.50 -15.85 -13.96
N SER A 693 14.46 -15.63 -14.76
CA SER A 693 13.94 -16.64 -15.70
C SER A 693 14.99 -17.04 -16.76
N LEU A 694 15.83 -16.09 -17.18
CA LEU A 694 16.94 -16.30 -18.11
C LEU A 694 18.24 -16.81 -17.44
N ALA A 695 18.23 -17.11 -16.13
CA ALA A 695 19.40 -17.51 -15.33
C ALA A 695 20.55 -16.48 -15.32
N ARG A 696 20.27 -15.20 -15.57
CA ARG A 696 21.19 -14.06 -15.51
C ARG A 696 21.18 -13.43 -14.12
N LEU A 697 21.70 -14.17 -13.16
CA LEU A 697 21.50 -13.90 -11.73
C LEU A 697 22.25 -12.65 -11.23
N ASP A 698 23.42 -12.33 -11.80
CA ASP A 698 24.20 -11.15 -11.42
C ASP A 698 23.44 -9.86 -11.73
N GLU A 699 22.83 -9.78 -12.92
CA GLU A 699 21.97 -8.64 -13.30
C GLU A 699 20.69 -8.57 -12.48
N SER A 700 20.09 -9.73 -12.16
CA SER A 700 18.92 -9.80 -11.27
C SER A 700 19.23 -9.22 -9.88
N PHE A 701 20.35 -9.62 -9.26
CA PHE A 701 20.75 -9.07 -7.97
C PHE A 701 21.10 -7.58 -8.05
N ALA A 702 21.70 -7.09 -9.13
CA ALA A 702 21.99 -5.67 -9.28
C ALA A 702 20.71 -4.81 -9.26
N ASP A 703 19.65 -5.25 -9.94
CA ASP A 703 18.36 -4.56 -9.95
C ASP A 703 17.64 -4.65 -8.59
N LEU A 704 17.68 -5.83 -7.94
CA LEU A 704 17.09 -6.03 -6.61
C LEU A 704 17.82 -5.23 -5.52
N ASP A 705 19.15 -5.15 -5.58
CA ASP A 705 19.94 -4.34 -4.66
C ASP A 705 19.62 -2.85 -4.83
N ARG A 706 19.46 -2.40 -6.08
CA ARG A 706 18.99 -1.04 -6.37
C ARG A 706 17.59 -0.80 -5.82
N ALA A 707 16.67 -1.76 -5.97
CA ALA A 707 15.33 -1.67 -5.43
C ALA A 707 15.34 -1.56 -3.89
N VAL A 708 16.20 -2.33 -3.20
CA VAL A 708 16.41 -2.25 -1.75
C VAL A 708 17.02 -0.90 -1.32
N GLU A 709 17.95 -0.33 -2.09
CA GLU A 709 18.49 1.02 -1.82
C GLU A 709 17.40 2.10 -1.87
N ILE A 710 16.45 1.95 -2.80
CA ILE A 710 15.34 2.90 -2.97
C ILE A 710 14.27 2.70 -1.89
N SER A 711 13.93 1.44 -1.58
CA SER A 711 12.88 1.08 -0.63
C SER A 711 13.28 -0.13 0.19
N ALA A 712 14.03 0.11 1.26
CA ALA A 712 14.50 -0.93 2.15
C ALA A 712 13.34 -1.68 2.85
N ASP A 713 12.23 -1.00 3.16
CA ASP A 713 11.15 -1.55 3.98
C ASP A 713 9.98 -2.12 3.15
N SER A 714 10.26 -2.63 1.94
CA SER A 714 9.27 -3.31 1.10
C SER A 714 9.31 -4.83 1.30
N ALA A 715 8.20 -5.41 1.75
CA ALA A 715 8.05 -6.85 1.90
C ALA A 715 8.19 -7.58 0.56
N TRP A 716 7.60 -7.04 -0.51
CA TRP A 716 7.69 -7.58 -1.87
C TRP A 716 9.13 -7.66 -2.36
N ILE A 717 9.91 -6.57 -2.25
CA ILE A 717 11.32 -6.54 -2.69
C ILE A 717 12.16 -7.53 -1.88
N ALA A 718 11.96 -7.59 -0.55
CA ALA A 718 12.64 -8.54 0.32
C ALA A 718 12.28 -9.99 -0.06
N SER A 719 11.02 -10.25 -0.44
CA SER A 719 10.57 -11.57 -0.91
C SER A 719 11.26 -11.96 -2.22
N GLU A 720 11.25 -11.07 -3.21
CA GLU A 720 11.85 -11.34 -4.53
C GLU A 720 13.37 -11.57 -4.44
N ARG A 721 14.06 -10.81 -3.57
CA ARG A 721 15.49 -11.02 -3.31
C ARG A 721 15.76 -12.31 -2.54
N GLY A 722 14.89 -12.62 -1.58
CA GLY A 722 14.93 -13.89 -0.86
C GLY A 722 14.72 -15.10 -1.77
N ASP A 723 13.80 -15.00 -2.73
CA ASP A 723 13.58 -16.02 -3.75
C ASP A 723 14.74 -16.14 -4.73
N ALA A 724 15.36 -15.03 -5.12
CA ALA A 724 16.60 -15.05 -5.91
C ALA A 724 17.70 -15.81 -5.15
N TYR A 725 17.89 -15.56 -3.84
CA TYR A 725 18.84 -16.31 -3.01
C TYR A 725 18.51 -17.80 -2.92
N ARG A 726 17.22 -18.15 -2.81
CA ARG A 726 16.75 -19.54 -2.77
C ARG A 726 17.10 -20.29 -4.05
N LEU A 727 16.93 -19.68 -5.22
CA LEU A 727 17.23 -20.32 -6.51
C LEU A 727 18.72 -20.57 -6.73
N VAL A 728 19.60 -19.71 -6.20
CA VAL A 728 21.06 -19.89 -6.31
C VAL A 728 21.66 -20.80 -5.23
N GLY A 729 20.82 -21.37 -4.36
CA GLY A 729 21.25 -22.26 -3.28
C GLY A 729 21.87 -21.55 -2.07
N ARG A 730 21.77 -20.22 -1.99
CA ARG A 730 22.20 -19.43 -0.82
C ARG A 730 21.09 -19.40 0.22
N TYR A 731 20.81 -20.56 0.81
CA TYR A 731 19.63 -20.76 1.64
C TYR A 731 19.66 -19.94 2.95
N GLU A 732 20.82 -19.70 3.55
CA GLU A 732 20.92 -18.83 4.74
C GLU A 732 20.49 -17.40 4.44
N ASP A 733 20.98 -16.82 3.33
CA ASP A 733 20.61 -15.47 2.89
C ASP A 733 19.12 -15.40 2.51
N ALA A 734 18.59 -16.46 1.89
CA ALA A 734 17.17 -16.57 1.59
C ALA A 734 16.32 -16.58 2.87
N VAL A 735 16.72 -17.30 3.92
CA VAL A 735 16.01 -17.31 5.20
C VAL A 735 16.00 -15.94 5.86
N GLU A 736 17.09 -15.17 5.75
CA GLU A 736 17.18 -13.81 6.28
C GLU A 736 16.24 -12.85 5.55
N GLU A 737 16.32 -12.78 4.21
CA GLU A 737 15.49 -11.87 3.42
C GLU A 737 14.01 -12.25 3.40
N LEU A 738 13.68 -13.54 3.26
CA LEU A 738 12.28 -13.99 3.36
C LEU A 738 11.76 -13.82 4.78
N GLY A 739 12.61 -13.98 5.80
CA GLY A 739 12.28 -13.65 7.19
C GLY A 739 11.96 -12.16 7.37
N ARG A 740 12.72 -11.28 6.71
CA ARG A 740 12.44 -9.84 6.67
C ARG A 740 11.13 -9.55 5.96
N ALA A 741 10.87 -10.18 4.80
CA ALA A 741 9.59 -10.06 4.09
C ALA A 741 8.41 -10.44 5.00
N CYS A 742 8.48 -11.59 5.67
CA CYS A 742 7.47 -12.03 6.64
C CYS A 742 7.33 -11.10 7.86
N ALA A 743 8.40 -10.41 8.27
CA ALA A 743 8.36 -9.47 9.39
C ALA A 743 7.71 -8.14 8.99
N LEU A 744 7.94 -7.68 7.76
CA LEU A 744 7.32 -6.51 7.17
C LEU A 744 5.84 -6.76 6.86
N GLU A 745 5.53 -7.94 6.32
CA GLU A 745 4.18 -8.37 5.98
C GLU A 745 3.89 -9.79 6.50
N PRO A 746 3.29 -9.92 7.70
CA PRO A 746 3.01 -11.21 8.33
C PRO A 746 2.06 -12.13 7.55
N GLU A 747 1.30 -11.57 6.60
CA GLU A 747 0.33 -12.28 5.76
C GLU A 747 0.87 -12.53 4.33
N HIS A 748 2.18 -12.42 4.10
CA HIS A 748 2.78 -12.71 2.80
C HIS A 748 3.03 -14.23 2.61
N ALA A 749 2.02 -14.95 2.09
CA ALA A 749 2.02 -16.42 1.99
C ALA A 749 3.24 -16.99 1.23
N SER A 750 3.59 -16.41 0.08
CA SER A 750 4.73 -16.83 -0.74
C SER A 750 6.07 -16.68 -0.03
N ALA A 751 6.26 -15.63 0.77
CA ALA A 751 7.48 -15.44 1.55
C ALA A 751 7.62 -16.50 2.65
N HIS A 752 6.52 -16.82 3.34
CA HIS A 752 6.51 -17.90 4.34
C HIS A 752 6.83 -19.25 3.70
N ALA A 753 6.26 -19.54 2.54
CA ALA A 753 6.53 -20.78 1.82
C ALA A 753 7.97 -20.85 1.32
N GLY A 754 8.49 -19.78 0.71
CA GLY A 754 9.87 -19.67 0.26
C GLY A 754 10.85 -19.86 1.42
N ARG A 755 10.56 -19.25 2.58
CA ARG A 755 11.35 -19.41 3.80
C ARG A 755 11.30 -20.85 4.31
N GLY A 756 10.12 -21.48 4.28
CA GLY A 756 9.94 -22.89 4.63
C GLY A 756 10.80 -23.81 3.78
N TYR A 757 10.85 -23.55 2.46
CA TYR A 757 11.71 -24.29 1.53
C TYR A 757 13.19 -24.13 1.86
N ALA A 758 13.65 -22.88 2.05
CA ALA A 758 15.05 -22.62 2.38
C ALA A 758 15.46 -23.26 3.72
N LEU A 759 14.58 -23.23 4.73
CA LEU A 759 14.79 -23.90 6.01
C LEU A 759 14.85 -25.43 5.88
N ALA A 760 14.00 -26.02 5.03
CA ALA A 760 14.01 -27.45 4.76
C ALA A 760 15.32 -27.89 4.09
N ALA A 761 15.82 -27.10 3.12
CA ALA A 761 17.11 -27.33 2.47
C ALA A 761 18.29 -27.25 3.45
N LEU A 762 18.18 -26.44 4.51
CA LEU A 762 19.14 -26.36 5.61
C LEU A 762 18.94 -27.43 6.70
N HIS A 763 18.06 -28.41 6.48
CA HIS A 763 17.68 -29.45 7.45
C HIS A 763 17.09 -28.90 8.78
N ARG A 764 16.56 -27.67 8.78
CA ARG A 764 15.86 -27.05 9.92
C ARG A 764 14.36 -27.40 9.90
N VAL A 765 14.08 -28.69 10.01
CA VAL A 765 12.76 -29.31 9.75
C VAL A 765 11.61 -28.65 10.53
N GLU A 766 11.79 -28.40 11.83
CA GLU A 766 10.72 -27.84 12.68
C GLU A 766 10.35 -26.41 12.28
N GLU A 767 11.35 -25.58 11.97
CA GLU A 767 11.11 -24.20 11.53
C GLU A 767 10.52 -24.15 10.13
N ALA A 768 10.95 -25.06 9.25
CA ALA A 768 10.37 -25.22 7.92
C ALA A 768 8.88 -25.57 8.00
N ARG A 769 8.52 -26.51 8.88
CA ARG A 769 7.13 -26.89 9.14
C ARG A 769 6.30 -25.69 9.58
N THR A 770 6.77 -24.92 10.56
CA THR A 770 6.07 -23.71 11.03
C THR A 770 5.86 -22.68 9.91
N ALA A 771 6.87 -22.47 9.05
CA ALA A 771 6.78 -21.53 7.94
C ALA A 771 5.75 -22.00 6.89
N PHE A 772 5.77 -23.29 6.51
CA PHE A 772 4.77 -23.84 5.59
C PHE A 772 3.35 -23.86 6.19
N ASP A 773 3.22 -24.17 7.48
CA ASP A 773 1.93 -24.10 8.16
C ASP A 773 1.36 -22.68 8.11
N ARG A 774 2.21 -21.67 8.34
CA ARG A 774 1.79 -20.27 8.24
C ARG A 774 1.38 -19.88 6.81
N ALA A 775 2.12 -20.31 5.79
CA ALA A 775 1.76 -20.06 4.39
C ALA A 775 0.37 -20.61 4.06
N VAL A 776 0.07 -21.85 4.48
CA VAL A 776 -1.21 -22.52 4.22
C VAL A 776 -2.35 -22.00 5.12
N GLU A 777 -2.04 -21.44 6.29
CA GLU A 777 -3.04 -20.72 7.11
C GLU A 777 -3.50 -19.43 6.44
N ILE A 778 -2.57 -18.70 5.81
CA ILE A 778 -2.85 -17.46 5.10
C ILE A 778 -3.60 -17.74 3.80
N GLU A 779 -3.06 -18.66 2.99
CA GLU A 779 -3.63 -19.05 1.71
C GLU A 779 -3.84 -20.58 1.69
N PRO A 780 -5.06 -21.04 2.07
CA PRO A 780 -5.37 -22.47 2.17
C PRO A 780 -5.12 -23.26 0.89
N ASP A 781 -5.27 -22.63 -0.26
CA ASP A 781 -5.21 -23.28 -1.56
C ASP A 781 -3.88 -23.02 -2.29
N TYR A 782 -2.86 -22.55 -1.57
CA TYR A 782 -1.54 -22.30 -2.14
C TYR A 782 -0.81 -23.61 -2.49
N VAL A 783 -1.02 -24.06 -3.72
CA VAL A 783 -0.59 -25.35 -4.27
C VAL A 783 0.91 -25.60 -4.05
N TRP A 784 1.75 -24.61 -4.32
CA TRP A 784 3.20 -24.75 -4.15
C TRP A 784 3.58 -25.04 -2.70
N ALA A 785 3.04 -24.28 -1.73
CA ALA A 785 3.29 -24.53 -0.31
C ALA A 785 2.75 -25.89 0.16
N LEU A 786 1.56 -26.29 -0.29
CA LEU A 786 0.98 -27.61 0.03
C LEU A 786 1.88 -28.75 -0.42
N VAL A 787 2.37 -28.71 -1.66
CA VAL A 787 3.25 -29.76 -2.20
C VAL A 787 4.60 -29.77 -1.48
N GLN A 788 5.21 -28.61 -1.22
CA GLN A 788 6.48 -28.55 -0.49
C GLN A 788 6.33 -29.06 0.95
N ARG A 789 5.20 -28.74 1.61
CA ARG A 789 4.90 -29.27 2.95
C ARG A 789 4.64 -30.77 2.92
N ALA A 790 3.98 -31.30 1.90
CA ALA A 790 3.79 -32.74 1.72
C ALA A 790 5.14 -33.48 1.61
N GLN A 791 6.09 -32.93 0.86
CA GLN A 791 7.45 -33.47 0.74
C GLN A 791 8.19 -33.45 2.08
N LEU A 792 8.09 -32.36 2.85
CA LEU A 792 8.65 -32.29 4.21
C LEU A 792 8.02 -33.35 5.12
N ARG A 793 6.69 -33.52 5.07
CA ARG A 793 5.94 -34.50 5.87
C ARG A 793 6.34 -35.94 5.54
N GLN A 794 6.56 -36.27 4.27
CA GLN A 794 7.13 -37.55 3.83
C GLN A 794 8.48 -37.81 4.50
N GLY A 795 9.40 -36.84 4.51
CA GLY A 795 10.70 -36.96 5.16
C GLY A 795 10.62 -37.16 6.68
N THR A 796 9.55 -36.68 7.33
CA THR A 796 9.32 -36.85 8.79
C THR A 796 8.47 -38.07 9.16
N GLY A 797 7.91 -38.79 8.18
CA GLY A 797 7.02 -39.93 8.39
C GLY A 797 5.56 -39.57 8.76
N ASP A 798 5.12 -38.32 8.54
CA ASP A 798 3.71 -37.92 8.69
C ASP A 798 2.92 -38.24 7.41
N GLU A 799 2.63 -39.53 7.20
CA GLU A 799 1.89 -39.99 6.02
C GLU A 799 0.49 -39.40 5.93
N ARG A 800 -0.20 -39.25 7.08
CA ARG A 800 -1.57 -38.70 7.07
C ARG A 800 -1.59 -37.25 6.61
N GLY A 801 -0.67 -36.43 7.10
CA GLY A 801 -0.55 -35.04 6.68
C GLY A 801 -0.04 -34.89 5.24
N ARG A 802 0.86 -35.77 4.78
CA ARG A 802 1.33 -35.81 3.39
C ARG A 802 0.17 -35.95 2.40
N TRP A 803 -0.68 -36.97 2.59
CA TRP A 803 -1.81 -37.23 1.69
C TRP A 803 -2.86 -36.12 1.74
N ALA A 804 -3.14 -35.57 2.92
CA ALA A 804 -4.09 -34.46 3.06
C ALA A 804 -3.65 -33.21 2.27
N ASP A 805 -2.35 -32.90 2.24
CA ASP A 805 -1.84 -31.76 1.49
C ASP A 805 -1.85 -32.02 -0.03
N LEU A 806 -1.48 -33.24 -0.46
CA LEU A 806 -1.50 -33.61 -1.89
C LEU A 806 -2.92 -33.62 -2.46
N ASP A 807 -3.90 -34.11 -1.70
CA ASP A 807 -5.29 -34.10 -2.13
C ASP A 807 -5.83 -32.66 -2.24
N ARG A 808 -5.54 -31.81 -1.25
CA ARG A 808 -5.89 -30.38 -1.31
C ARG A 808 -5.21 -29.65 -2.47
N ALA A 809 -3.95 -29.95 -2.77
CA ALA A 809 -3.24 -29.33 -3.88
C ALA A 809 -3.89 -29.66 -5.24
N VAL A 810 -4.48 -30.84 -5.38
CA VAL A 810 -5.24 -31.22 -6.59
C VAL A 810 -6.64 -30.59 -6.60
N GLU A 811 -7.31 -30.49 -5.44
CA GLU A 811 -8.61 -29.82 -5.29
C GLU A 811 -8.55 -28.31 -5.59
N ALA A 812 -7.45 -27.66 -5.21
CA ALA A 812 -7.13 -26.24 -5.49
C ALA A 812 -6.75 -25.97 -6.97
N ASP A 813 -6.99 -26.93 -7.87
CA ASP A 813 -6.58 -26.91 -9.27
C ASP A 813 -5.09 -26.62 -9.51
N GLY A 814 -4.21 -27.33 -8.79
CA GLY A 814 -2.76 -27.25 -8.95
C GLY A 814 -2.18 -27.72 -10.29
N GLY A 815 -3.01 -27.75 -11.34
CA GLY A 815 -2.62 -28.06 -12.70
C GLY A 815 -2.08 -29.48 -12.86
N VAL A 816 -1.23 -29.65 -13.87
CA VAL A 816 -0.55 -30.92 -14.19
C VAL A 816 0.45 -31.29 -13.09
N TRP A 817 1.10 -30.31 -12.47
CA TRP A 817 2.18 -30.54 -11.51
C TRP A 817 1.71 -31.23 -10.22
N ALA A 818 0.62 -30.77 -9.60
CA ALA A 818 0.10 -31.40 -8.38
C ALA A 818 -0.31 -32.86 -8.62
N LEU A 819 -0.94 -33.14 -9.77
CA LEU A 819 -1.30 -34.50 -10.21
C LEU A 819 -0.06 -35.38 -10.42
N VAL A 820 0.98 -34.85 -11.06
CA VAL A 820 2.25 -35.58 -11.26
C VAL A 820 2.88 -35.94 -9.91
N VAL A 821 2.95 -35.01 -8.97
CA VAL A 821 3.57 -35.25 -7.66
C VAL A 821 2.78 -36.28 -6.86
N ARG A 822 1.44 -36.21 -6.84
CA ARG A 822 0.60 -37.21 -6.19
C ARG A 822 0.67 -38.57 -6.89
N GLY A 823 0.71 -38.58 -8.22
CA GLY A 823 0.88 -39.79 -9.02
C GLY A 823 2.20 -40.51 -8.73
N ILE A 824 3.30 -39.77 -8.57
CA ILE A 824 4.60 -40.31 -8.15
C ILE A 824 4.49 -40.88 -6.73
N ALA A 825 3.91 -40.14 -5.79
CA ALA A 825 3.71 -40.61 -4.42
C ALA A 825 2.90 -41.91 -4.35
N ARG A 826 1.84 -42.05 -5.17
CA ARG A 826 1.02 -43.27 -5.25
C ARG A 826 1.80 -44.43 -5.84
N TRP A 827 2.63 -44.18 -6.84
CA TRP A 827 3.48 -45.21 -7.43
C TRP A 827 4.50 -45.75 -6.40
N GLU A 828 5.09 -44.87 -5.59
CA GLU A 828 6.02 -45.27 -4.52
C GLU A 828 5.37 -46.18 -3.46
N GLU A 829 4.08 -46.00 -3.19
CA GLU A 829 3.28 -46.82 -2.26
C GLU A 829 2.64 -48.06 -2.91
N ASP A 830 3.05 -48.42 -4.14
CA ASP A 830 2.50 -49.54 -4.93
C ASP A 830 1.00 -49.40 -5.28
N GLN A 831 0.46 -48.17 -5.20
CA GLN A 831 -0.91 -47.81 -5.61
C GLN A 831 -0.94 -47.49 -7.12
N ASN A 832 -0.55 -48.49 -7.92
CA ASN A 832 -0.30 -48.33 -9.35
C ASN A 832 -1.56 -47.92 -10.15
N ALA A 833 -2.76 -48.35 -9.75
CA ALA A 833 -4.00 -48.01 -10.45
C ALA A 833 -4.39 -46.54 -10.22
N GLU A 834 -4.26 -46.05 -8.99
CA GLU A 834 -4.55 -44.69 -8.59
C GLU A 834 -3.49 -43.71 -9.11
N SER A 835 -2.24 -44.16 -9.26
CA SER A 835 -1.18 -43.41 -9.94
C SER A 835 -1.50 -43.20 -11.44
N LEU A 836 -1.93 -44.26 -12.13
CA LEU A 836 -2.37 -44.15 -13.53
C LEU A 836 -3.55 -43.19 -13.69
N ALA A 837 -4.51 -43.20 -12.77
CA ALA A 837 -5.64 -42.28 -12.83
C ALA A 837 -5.19 -40.81 -12.73
N ASP A 838 -4.25 -40.49 -11.83
CA ASP A 838 -3.70 -39.12 -11.74
C ASP A 838 -2.95 -38.72 -13.02
N TYR A 839 -2.20 -39.65 -13.62
CA TYR A 839 -1.51 -39.38 -14.89
C TYR A 839 -2.46 -39.26 -16.08
N ASP A 840 -3.57 -40.01 -16.10
CA ASP A 840 -4.61 -39.87 -17.12
C ASP A 840 -5.25 -38.48 -17.04
N LEU A 841 -5.63 -38.01 -15.83
CA LEU A 841 -6.13 -36.64 -15.63
C LEU A 841 -5.11 -35.57 -16.02
N ALA A 842 -3.83 -35.80 -15.73
CA ALA A 842 -2.77 -34.87 -16.08
C ALA A 842 -2.56 -34.80 -17.61
N LEU A 843 -2.70 -35.93 -18.34
CA LEU A 843 -2.61 -35.98 -19.81
C LEU A 843 -3.85 -35.40 -20.50
N GLU A 844 -5.01 -35.39 -19.84
CA GLU A 844 -6.19 -34.67 -20.34
C GLU A 844 -5.94 -33.15 -20.36
N ARG A 845 -5.13 -32.65 -19.43
CA ARG A 845 -4.75 -31.23 -19.33
C ARG A 845 -3.56 -30.86 -20.23
N ASP A 846 -2.59 -31.76 -20.36
CA ASP A 846 -1.40 -31.58 -21.20
C ASP A 846 -1.05 -32.88 -21.94
N ALA A 847 -1.67 -33.05 -23.11
CA ALA A 847 -1.58 -34.28 -23.90
C ALA A 847 -0.20 -34.52 -24.53
N ASP A 848 0.59 -33.46 -24.68
CA ASP A 848 1.90 -33.46 -25.33
C ASP A 848 3.07 -33.44 -24.32
N ASN A 849 2.79 -33.74 -23.04
CA ASN A 849 3.80 -33.86 -22.00
C ASN A 849 4.60 -35.18 -22.09
N GLY A 850 5.78 -35.14 -22.72
CA GLY A 850 6.64 -36.32 -22.88
C GLY A 850 7.07 -36.96 -21.55
N ARG A 851 7.40 -36.16 -20.53
CA ARG A 851 7.80 -36.66 -19.21
C ARG A 851 6.67 -37.42 -18.50
N LEU A 852 5.45 -36.89 -18.55
CA LEU A 852 4.26 -37.53 -17.98
C LEU A 852 3.96 -38.87 -18.66
N ARG A 853 4.06 -38.93 -19.99
CA ARG A 853 3.94 -40.19 -20.74
C ARG A 853 5.00 -41.21 -20.33
N ALA A 854 6.25 -40.79 -20.14
CA ALA A 854 7.31 -41.68 -19.66
C ALA A 854 7.09 -42.15 -18.21
N LEU A 855 6.53 -41.32 -17.33
CA LEU A 855 6.13 -41.71 -15.98
C LEU A 855 5.01 -42.76 -16.02
N ARG A 856 3.97 -42.51 -16.82
CA ARG A 856 2.86 -43.45 -17.05
C ARG A 856 3.34 -44.78 -17.64
N GLY A 857 4.23 -44.73 -18.63
CA GLY A 857 4.87 -45.91 -19.21
C GLY A 857 5.65 -46.73 -18.18
N SER A 858 6.31 -46.07 -17.22
CA SER A 858 7.02 -46.75 -16.13
C SER A 858 6.07 -47.52 -15.20
N VAL A 859 4.91 -46.94 -14.85
CA VAL A 859 3.88 -47.63 -14.04
C VAL A 859 3.25 -48.79 -14.80
N LEU A 860 3.00 -48.63 -16.11
CA LEU A 860 2.50 -49.70 -16.98
C LEU A 860 3.48 -50.88 -17.06
N MET A 861 4.80 -50.62 -17.05
CA MET A 861 5.82 -51.68 -17.00
C MET A 861 5.71 -52.51 -15.72
N ASP A 862 5.50 -51.87 -14.56
CA ASP A 862 5.40 -52.55 -13.28
C ASP A 862 4.11 -53.37 -13.16
N LEU A 863 3.03 -52.94 -13.83
CA LEU A 863 1.78 -53.71 -13.99
C LEU A 863 1.87 -54.84 -15.05
N GLY A 864 3.00 -54.96 -15.76
CA GLY A 864 3.19 -55.97 -16.81
C GLY A 864 2.49 -55.67 -18.14
N ARG A 865 2.02 -54.43 -18.35
CA ARG A 865 1.33 -53.96 -19.57
C ARG A 865 2.33 -53.42 -20.60
N ASP A 866 3.27 -54.27 -21.01
CA ASP A 866 4.46 -53.85 -21.78
C ASP A 866 4.14 -53.17 -23.11
N THR A 867 3.13 -53.65 -23.83
CA THR A 867 2.77 -53.10 -25.14
C THR A 867 2.31 -51.65 -25.03
N GLU A 868 1.56 -51.34 -23.97
CA GLU A 868 1.07 -49.99 -23.71
C GLU A 868 2.20 -49.12 -23.16
N ALA A 869 3.05 -49.66 -22.29
CA ALA A 869 4.21 -48.96 -21.77
C ALA A 869 5.16 -48.48 -22.88
N TYR A 870 5.51 -49.35 -23.82
CA TYR A 870 6.39 -48.97 -24.94
C TYR A 870 5.73 -47.96 -25.88
N ALA A 871 4.42 -48.04 -26.10
CA ALA A 871 3.71 -47.02 -26.88
C ALA A 871 3.80 -45.63 -26.22
N GLU A 872 3.68 -45.56 -24.89
CA GLU A 872 3.86 -44.30 -24.17
C GLU A 872 5.31 -43.79 -24.23
N PHE A 873 6.30 -44.68 -24.08
CA PHE A 873 7.71 -44.28 -24.19
C PHE A 873 8.06 -43.79 -25.60
N ASP A 874 7.59 -44.47 -26.64
CA ASP A 874 7.86 -44.08 -28.03
C ASP A 874 7.22 -42.72 -28.34
N ARG A 875 5.98 -42.50 -27.89
CA ARG A 875 5.32 -41.20 -28.02
C ARG A 875 6.05 -40.11 -27.23
N ALA A 876 6.55 -40.42 -26.03
CA ALA A 876 7.33 -39.48 -25.24
C ALA A 876 8.64 -39.07 -25.94
N VAL A 877 9.32 -40.01 -26.59
CA VAL A 877 10.53 -39.76 -27.39
C VAL A 877 10.23 -38.90 -28.61
N GLU A 878 9.08 -39.10 -29.27
CA GLU A 878 8.64 -38.26 -30.41
C GLU A 878 8.40 -36.79 -30.02
N LEU A 879 7.98 -36.53 -28.78
CA LEU A 879 7.64 -35.19 -28.28
C LEU A 879 8.89 -34.36 -27.94
N GLY A 880 10.08 -34.97 -27.79
CA GLY A 880 11.38 -34.30 -27.73
C GLY A 880 11.71 -33.49 -26.47
N HIS A 881 10.74 -33.18 -25.59
CA HIS A 881 10.99 -32.55 -24.29
C HIS A 881 11.52 -33.55 -23.26
N ASP A 882 12.47 -33.13 -22.40
CA ASP A 882 13.14 -33.97 -21.40
C ASP A 882 13.72 -35.28 -21.99
N HIS A 883 14.24 -35.20 -23.22
CA HIS A 883 14.62 -36.37 -24.05
C HIS A 883 15.53 -37.36 -23.32
N ALA A 884 16.54 -36.88 -22.60
CA ALA A 884 17.46 -37.73 -21.85
C ALA A 884 16.77 -38.50 -20.71
N ASP A 885 15.83 -37.89 -19.99
CA ASP A 885 15.07 -38.54 -18.92
C ASP A 885 14.10 -39.59 -19.46
N VAL A 886 13.42 -39.27 -20.57
CA VAL A 886 12.51 -40.18 -21.25
C VAL A 886 13.26 -41.42 -21.75
N LEU A 887 14.38 -41.22 -22.46
CA LEU A 887 15.24 -42.30 -22.95
C LEU A 887 15.79 -43.16 -21.81
N THR A 888 16.17 -42.54 -20.69
CA THR A 888 16.65 -43.27 -19.52
C THR A 888 15.57 -44.17 -18.93
N ARG A 889 14.33 -43.70 -18.85
CA ARG A 889 13.18 -44.51 -18.38
C ARG A 889 12.89 -45.67 -19.33
N ARG A 890 12.90 -45.43 -20.65
CA ARG A 890 12.72 -46.48 -21.66
C ARG A 890 13.87 -47.51 -21.62
N SER A 891 15.11 -47.06 -21.44
CA SER A 891 16.26 -47.94 -21.26
C SER A 891 16.11 -48.86 -20.06
N ARG A 892 15.69 -48.33 -18.91
CA ARG A 892 15.42 -49.15 -17.71
C ARG A 892 14.31 -50.17 -17.96
N ALA A 893 13.27 -49.80 -18.71
CA ALA A 893 12.21 -50.72 -19.13
C ALA A 893 12.73 -51.83 -20.07
N HIS A 894 13.57 -51.48 -21.05
CA HIS A 894 14.24 -52.43 -21.94
C HIS A 894 15.14 -53.40 -21.17
N ARG A 895 15.93 -52.89 -20.22
CA ARG A 895 16.79 -53.71 -19.35
C ARG A 895 15.97 -54.68 -18.49
N LYS A 896 14.85 -54.24 -17.88
CA LYS A 896 13.92 -55.11 -17.14
C LYS A 896 13.37 -56.27 -18.00
N ARG A 897 13.35 -56.13 -19.33
CA ARG A 897 12.84 -57.15 -20.28
C ARG A 897 13.95 -57.82 -21.10
N TRP A 898 15.21 -57.72 -20.65
CA TRP A 898 16.39 -58.31 -21.30
C TRP A 898 16.64 -57.83 -22.74
N ARG A 899 16.13 -56.65 -23.10
CA ARG A 899 16.38 -55.96 -24.38
C ARG A 899 17.60 -55.05 -24.26
N PHE A 900 18.76 -55.65 -24.02
CA PHE A 900 19.96 -54.91 -23.61
C PHE A 900 20.56 -54.03 -24.71
N ARG A 901 20.39 -54.39 -25.98
CA ARG A 901 20.90 -53.56 -27.10
C ARG A 901 20.12 -52.27 -27.21
N GLU A 902 18.79 -52.36 -27.16
CA GLU A 902 17.89 -51.22 -27.16
C GLU A 902 18.10 -50.36 -25.91
N ALA A 903 18.27 -50.99 -24.74
CA ALA A 903 18.62 -50.28 -23.50
C ALA A 903 19.93 -49.49 -23.61
N LEU A 904 20.96 -50.08 -24.23
CA LEU A 904 22.25 -49.42 -24.42
C LEU A 904 22.14 -48.27 -25.42
N GLN A 905 21.41 -48.48 -26.52
CA GLN A 905 21.15 -47.45 -27.54
C GLN A 905 20.49 -46.20 -26.92
N ASP A 906 19.44 -46.39 -26.12
CA ASP A 906 18.73 -45.29 -25.45
C ASP A 906 19.67 -44.49 -24.53
N VAL A 907 20.54 -45.17 -23.78
CA VAL A 907 21.49 -44.49 -22.88
C VAL A 907 22.59 -43.79 -23.65
N GLU A 908 23.05 -44.35 -24.76
CA GLU A 908 24.03 -43.70 -25.64
C GLU A 908 23.45 -42.44 -26.30
N GLU A 909 22.19 -42.49 -26.71
CA GLU A 909 21.47 -41.33 -27.24
C GLU A 909 21.29 -40.25 -26.16
N ALA A 910 20.89 -40.63 -24.94
CA ALA A 910 20.80 -39.71 -23.82
C ALA A 910 22.15 -39.06 -23.48
N LEU A 911 23.24 -39.84 -23.49
CA LEU A 911 24.61 -39.34 -23.27
C LEU A 911 25.14 -38.47 -24.41
N ALA A 912 24.61 -38.60 -25.63
CA ALA A 912 24.97 -37.72 -26.74
C ALA A 912 24.40 -36.31 -26.53
N VAL A 913 23.24 -36.21 -25.86
CA VAL A 913 22.63 -34.94 -25.47
C VAL A 913 23.26 -34.38 -24.19
N GLU A 914 23.45 -35.22 -23.17
CA GLU A 914 23.97 -34.82 -21.85
C GLU A 914 25.23 -35.61 -21.44
N PRO A 915 26.42 -35.33 -22.02
CA PRO A 915 27.62 -36.14 -21.77
C PRO A 915 28.15 -36.08 -20.34
N GLY A 916 27.83 -35.02 -19.59
CA GLY A 916 28.34 -34.77 -18.24
C GLY A 916 27.49 -35.35 -17.11
N ARG A 917 26.35 -35.98 -17.42
CA ARG A 917 25.39 -36.39 -16.39
C ARG A 917 25.77 -37.74 -15.77
N ALA A 918 26.15 -37.71 -14.50
CA ALA A 918 26.60 -38.88 -13.73
C ALA A 918 25.59 -40.05 -13.75
N SER A 919 24.29 -39.76 -13.63
CA SER A 919 23.24 -40.80 -13.63
C SER A 919 23.19 -41.60 -14.92
N LEU A 920 23.41 -40.97 -16.08
CA LEU A 920 23.40 -41.66 -17.39
C LEU A 920 24.59 -42.60 -17.52
N HIS A 921 25.75 -42.22 -16.98
CA HIS A 921 26.91 -43.11 -16.90
C HIS A 921 26.67 -44.31 -15.98
N ASN A 922 25.94 -44.12 -14.87
CA ASN A 922 25.50 -45.22 -14.02
C ASN A 922 24.52 -46.15 -14.76
N ASP A 923 23.49 -45.61 -15.41
CA ASP A 923 22.53 -46.42 -16.17
C ASP A 923 23.23 -47.23 -17.28
N ARG A 924 24.24 -46.64 -17.96
CA ARG A 924 25.06 -47.37 -18.93
C ARG A 924 25.87 -48.49 -18.28
N ALA A 925 26.45 -48.23 -17.11
CA ALA A 925 27.19 -49.24 -16.36
C ALA A 925 26.29 -50.41 -15.98
N GLU A 926 25.06 -50.16 -15.51
CA GLU A 926 24.11 -51.20 -15.15
C GLU A 926 23.70 -52.08 -16.35
N VAL A 927 23.56 -51.50 -17.55
CA VAL A 927 23.33 -52.28 -18.77
C VAL A 927 24.53 -53.20 -19.07
N HIS A 928 25.76 -52.69 -18.96
CA HIS A 928 26.97 -53.49 -19.17
C HIS A 928 27.18 -54.58 -18.10
N ILE A 929 26.87 -54.31 -16.83
CA ILE A 929 26.91 -55.31 -15.74
C ILE A 929 25.91 -56.42 -16.03
N ALA A 930 24.68 -56.07 -16.44
CA ALA A 930 23.62 -57.05 -16.71
C ALA A 930 23.99 -58.05 -17.82
N VAL A 931 24.88 -57.68 -18.75
CA VAL A 931 25.39 -58.57 -19.82
C VAL A 931 26.77 -59.17 -19.53
N GLY A 932 27.39 -58.82 -18.40
CA GLY A 932 28.72 -59.30 -18.00
C GLY A 932 29.90 -58.61 -18.69
N ASP A 933 29.72 -57.43 -19.29
CA ASP A 933 30.82 -56.59 -19.79
C ASP A 933 31.35 -55.68 -18.67
N LEU A 934 32.05 -56.30 -17.73
CA LEU A 934 32.63 -55.61 -16.57
C LEU A 934 33.65 -54.53 -16.94
N SER A 935 34.26 -54.61 -18.13
CA SER A 935 35.27 -53.64 -18.57
C SER A 935 34.65 -52.30 -18.99
N SER A 936 33.58 -52.35 -19.78
CA SER A 936 32.80 -51.17 -20.17
C SER A 936 31.98 -50.63 -19.00
N ALA A 937 31.48 -51.51 -18.12
CA ALA A 937 30.87 -51.11 -16.86
C ALA A 937 31.83 -50.28 -15.99
N ARG A 938 33.05 -50.78 -15.77
CA ARG A 938 34.08 -50.07 -14.98
C ARG A 938 34.38 -48.70 -15.57
N THR A 939 34.53 -48.62 -16.89
CA THR A 939 34.80 -47.36 -17.60
C THR A 939 33.66 -46.36 -17.44
N SER A 940 32.41 -46.83 -17.49
CA SER A 940 31.25 -45.97 -17.31
C SER A 940 31.14 -45.47 -15.87
N LEU A 941 31.38 -46.33 -14.88
CA LEU A 941 31.42 -45.92 -13.46
C LEU A 941 32.55 -44.92 -13.16
N ASP A 942 33.72 -45.06 -13.80
CA ASP A 942 34.79 -44.06 -13.68
C ASP A 942 34.35 -42.68 -14.19
N ARG A 943 33.60 -42.64 -15.30
CA ARG A 943 33.05 -41.38 -15.82
C ARG A 943 31.98 -40.81 -14.91
N CYS A 944 31.16 -41.66 -14.29
CA CYS A 944 30.21 -41.23 -13.27
C CYS A 944 30.93 -40.55 -12.09
N VAL A 945 31.95 -41.20 -11.53
CA VAL A 945 32.74 -40.65 -10.40
C VAL A 945 33.51 -39.39 -10.82
N ALA A 946 33.98 -39.30 -12.07
CA ALA A 946 34.62 -38.09 -12.58
C ALA A 946 33.64 -36.91 -12.69
N ALA A 947 32.38 -37.18 -13.03
CA ALA A 947 31.31 -36.17 -13.06
C ALA A 947 30.83 -35.80 -11.64
N GLU A 948 30.72 -36.78 -10.75
CA GLU A 948 30.23 -36.62 -9.39
C GLU A 948 31.06 -37.45 -8.39
N ALA A 949 32.10 -36.83 -7.82
CA ALA A 949 33.06 -37.53 -6.96
C ALA A 949 32.43 -38.15 -5.70
N GLY A 950 31.36 -37.55 -5.20
CA GLY A 950 30.60 -37.99 -4.02
C GLY A 950 29.55 -39.06 -4.29
N ASN A 951 29.45 -39.60 -5.51
CA ASN A 951 28.42 -40.58 -5.86
C ASN A 951 28.68 -41.94 -5.18
N ALA A 952 28.11 -42.14 -4.00
CA ALA A 952 28.31 -43.33 -3.19
C ALA A 952 27.84 -44.61 -3.88
N TYR A 953 26.76 -44.53 -4.66
CA TYR A 953 26.26 -45.66 -5.45
C TYR A 953 27.28 -46.10 -6.50
N ALA A 954 27.86 -45.17 -7.26
CA ALA A 954 28.87 -45.50 -8.27
C ALA A 954 30.11 -46.15 -7.65
N HIS A 955 30.59 -45.63 -6.51
CA HIS A 955 31.69 -46.26 -5.76
C HIS A 955 31.33 -47.67 -5.27
N SER A 956 30.13 -47.87 -4.76
CA SER A 956 29.64 -49.19 -4.37
C SER A 956 29.60 -50.16 -5.56
N ARG A 957 29.08 -49.74 -6.72
CA ARG A 957 29.07 -50.58 -7.94
C ARG A 957 30.46 -50.83 -8.51
N ILE A 958 31.43 -49.94 -8.33
CA ILE A 958 32.84 -50.20 -8.67
C ILE A 958 33.39 -51.37 -7.85
N VAL A 959 33.05 -51.43 -6.56
CA VAL A 959 33.46 -52.53 -5.68
C VAL A 959 32.87 -53.86 -6.17
N ASP A 960 31.60 -53.88 -6.56
CA ASP A 960 30.96 -55.07 -7.14
C ASP A 960 31.66 -55.51 -8.43
N VAL A 961 31.84 -54.58 -9.38
CA VAL A 961 32.49 -54.87 -10.67
C VAL A 961 33.91 -55.41 -10.50
N LEU A 962 34.69 -54.85 -9.56
CA LEU A 962 36.04 -55.33 -9.26
C LEU A 962 36.01 -56.73 -8.63
N THR A 963 35.06 -56.99 -7.73
CA THR A 963 34.89 -58.30 -7.08
C THR A 963 34.50 -59.36 -8.10
N LEU A 964 33.49 -59.09 -8.94
CA LEU A 964 33.03 -59.96 -10.02
C LEU A 964 34.11 -60.20 -11.10
N SER A 965 35.05 -59.26 -11.26
CA SER A 965 36.21 -59.40 -12.16
C SER A 965 37.39 -60.17 -11.54
N GLY A 966 37.28 -60.61 -10.28
CA GLY A 966 38.37 -61.28 -9.55
C GLY A 966 39.49 -60.35 -9.05
N ARG A 967 39.28 -59.02 -9.10
CA ARG A 967 40.25 -57.98 -8.69
C ARG A 967 40.06 -57.58 -7.22
N TYR A 968 40.09 -58.57 -6.32
CA TYR A 968 39.68 -58.39 -4.92
C TYR A 968 40.50 -57.35 -4.15
N ASP A 969 41.83 -57.31 -4.33
CA ASP A 969 42.68 -56.33 -3.64
C ASP A 969 42.39 -54.89 -4.07
N GLU A 970 41.82 -54.69 -5.26
CA GLU A 970 41.42 -53.36 -5.73
C GLU A 970 40.07 -52.96 -5.15
N ALA A 971 39.12 -53.91 -5.09
CA ALA A 971 37.84 -53.72 -4.44
C ALA A 971 38.03 -53.31 -2.97
N LEU A 972 38.94 -53.99 -2.25
CA LEU A 972 39.27 -53.67 -0.85
C LEU A 972 39.89 -52.28 -0.69
N ARG A 973 40.74 -51.84 -1.63
CA ARG A 973 41.30 -50.47 -1.61
C ARG A 973 40.21 -49.41 -1.76
N VAL A 974 39.22 -49.64 -2.62
CA VAL A 974 38.09 -48.71 -2.79
C VAL A 974 37.21 -48.67 -1.53
N LEU A 975 36.91 -49.83 -0.95
CA LEU A 975 36.16 -49.94 0.30
C LEU A 975 36.84 -49.21 1.47
N ASP A 976 38.17 -49.32 1.58
CA ASP A 976 38.94 -48.62 2.61
C ASP A 976 38.99 -47.11 2.37
N ALA A 977 39.24 -46.68 1.12
CA ALA A 977 39.34 -45.26 0.76
C ALA A 977 38.03 -44.50 0.97
N HIS A 978 36.88 -45.15 0.77
CA HIS A 978 35.56 -44.55 0.83
C HIS A 978 34.68 -45.10 1.96
N ARG A 979 35.30 -45.69 3.00
CA ARG A 979 34.61 -46.42 4.07
C ARG A 979 33.49 -45.63 4.76
N VAL A 980 33.73 -44.36 5.08
CA VAL A 980 32.76 -43.52 5.80
C VAL A 980 31.54 -43.27 4.91
N MET A 981 31.79 -42.81 3.68
CA MET A 981 30.75 -42.53 2.69
C MET A 981 29.91 -43.77 2.38
N LEU A 982 30.56 -44.91 2.10
CA LEU A 982 29.85 -46.14 1.78
C LEU A 982 29.03 -46.68 2.95
N ARG A 983 29.52 -46.57 4.20
CA ARG A 983 28.72 -46.98 5.38
C ARG A 983 27.59 -46.01 5.72
N GLN A 984 27.71 -44.73 5.39
CA GLN A 984 26.60 -43.78 5.50
C GLN A 984 25.54 -44.04 4.43
N TYR A 985 25.98 -44.44 3.23
CA TYR A 985 25.09 -44.78 2.12
C TYR A 985 24.33 -46.08 2.36
N ASP A 986 25.04 -47.19 2.61
CA ASP A 986 24.44 -48.47 2.99
C ASP A 986 25.46 -49.29 3.82
N ALA A 987 25.28 -49.24 5.14
CA ALA A 987 26.16 -49.94 6.07
C ALA A 987 26.15 -51.46 5.91
N VAL A 988 25.01 -52.04 5.50
CA VAL A 988 24.84 -53.49 5.35
C VAL A 988 25.49 -53.94 4.03
N GLU A 989 25.24 -53.22 2.94
CA GLU A 989 25.84 -53.53 1.63
C GLU A 989 27.36 -53.32 1.64
N ALA A 990 27.87 -52.24 2.24
CA ALA A 990 29.31 -52.02 2.36
C ALA A 990 30.01 -53.13 3.17
N ALA A 991 29.39 -53.60 4.25
CA ALA A 991 29.91 -54.72 5.04
C ALA A 991 29.81 -56.06 4.29
N ARG A 992 28.75 -56.26 3.50
CA ARG A 992 28.59 -57.39 2.57
C ARG A 992 29.70 -57.43 1.53
N GLN A 993 29.94 -56.32 0.85
CA GLN A 993 30.96 -56.21 -0.19
C GLN A 993 32.37 -56.47 0.38
N LEU A 994 32.65 -55.91 1.57
CA LEU A 994 33.90 -56.17 2.29
C LEU A 994 34.03 -57.64 2.68
N TRP A 995 32.97 -58.27 3.16
CA TRP A 995 32.95 -59.70 3.47
C TRP A 995 33.29 -60.55 2.24
N PHE A 996 32.60 -60.33 1.12
CA PHE A 996 32.81 -61.10 -0.12
C PHE A 996 34.24 -60.92 -0.65
N ALA A 997 34.73 -59.68 -0.73
CA ALA A 997 36.07 -59.38 -1.23
C ALA A 997 37.17 -60.00 -0.34
N GLU A 998 37.05 -59.93 0.99
CA GLU A 998 37.99 -60.58 1.92
C GLU A 998 37.91 -62.11 1.87
N ALA A 999 36.71 -62.69 1.75
CA ALA A 999 36.51 -64.15 1.68
C ALA A 999 37.10 -64.74 0.39
N LEU A 1000 36.81 -64.13 -0.77
CA LEU A 1000 37.30 -64.58 -2.07
C LEU A 1000 38.83 -64.42 -2.19
N ALA A 1001 39.39 -63.34 -1.60
CA ALA A 1001 40.83 -63.12 -1.47
C ALA A 1001 41.54 -64.09 -0.49
N GLY A 1002 40.79 -64.95 0.21
CA GLY A 1002 41.37 -65.92 1.16
C GLY A 1002 41.82 -65.29 2.48
N ARG A 1003 41.18 -64.21 2.93
CA ARG A 1003 41.45 -63.51 4.20
C ARG A 1003 40.36 -63.79 5.23
N TRP A 1004 40.08 -65.07 5.43
CA TRP A 1004 38.98 -65.65 6.18
C TRP A 1004 38.77 -65.09 7.60
N GLN A 1005 39.85 -64.77 8.32
CA GLN A 1005 39.76 -64.22 9.67
C GLN A 1005 39.14 -62.81 9.68
N ARG A 1006 39.42 -62.00 8.64
CA ARG A 1006 38.85 -60.67 8.48
C ARG A 1006 37.40 -60.78 8.00
N ALA A 1007 37.14 -61.64 7.02
CA ALA A 1007 35.78 -61.93 6.58
C ALA A 1007 34.87 -62.37 7.75
N ARG A 1008 35.35 -63.21 8.67
CA ARG A 1008 34.56 -63.62 9.85
C ARG A 1008 34.12 -62.45 10.73
N ARG A 1009 34.98 -61.44 10.94
CA ARG A 1009 34.61 -60.27 11.76
C ARG A 1009 33.46 -59.48 11.15
N GLU A 1010 33.47 -59.31 9.83
CA GLU A 1010 32.38 -58.64 9.13
C GLU A 1010 31.10 -59.51 9.15
N ALA A 1011 31.23 -60.83 9.02
CA ALA A 1011 30.10 -61.76 9.16
C ALA A 1011 29.47 -61.71 10.56
N GLU A 1012 30.28 -61.62 11.62
CA GLU A 1012 29.81 -61.46 13.00
C GLU A 1012 29.06 -60.14 13.19
N TRP A 1013 29.58 -59.05 12.62
CA TRP A 1013 28.90 -57.75 12.64
C TRP A 1013 27.56 -57.81 11.90
N LEU A 1014 27.53 -58.40 10.70
CA LEU A 1014 26.32 -58.61 9.91
C LEU A 1014 25.31 -59.48 10.67
N TYR A 1015 25.75 -60.54 11.36
CA TYR A 1015 24.87 -61.42 12.13
C TYR A 1015 24.11 -60.70 13.24
N VAL A 1016 24.75 -59.70 13.86
CA VAL A 1016 24.15 -58.88 14.91
C VAL A 1016 23.25 -57.77 14.33
N THR A 1017 23.65 -57.17 13.22
CA THR A 1017 23.00 -55.98 12.65
C THR A 1017 21.86 -56.29 11.67
N ASP A 1018 22.02 -57.34 10.86
CA ASP A 1018 20.99 -57.89 9.98
C ASP A 1018 21.08 -59.41 10.03
N ILE A 1019 20.30 -60.02 10.92
CA ILE A 1019 20.33 -61.47 11.13
C ILE A 1019 19.94 -62.29 9.89
N ARG A 1020 19.13 -61.72 8.97
CA ARG A 1020 18.75 -62.42 7.74
C ARG A 1020 19.97 -62.55 6.83
N TYR A 1021 20.73 -61.48 6.67
CA TYR A 1021 21.93 -61.46 5.84
C TYR A 1021 23.15 -62.11 6.52
N GLY A 1022 23.33 -61.81 7.80
CA GLY A 1022 24.45 -62.28 8.59
C GLY A 1022 24.43 -63.78 8.82
N ALA A 1023 23.27 -64.44 8.87
CA ALA A 1023 23.21 -65.90 9.03
C ALA A 1023 23.88 -66.64 7.86
N HIS A 1024 23.68 -66.19 6.62
CA HIS A 1024 24.31 -66.77 5.44
C HIS A 1024 25.83 -66.56 5.45
N THR A 1025 26.27 -65.32 5.60
CA THR A 1025 27.70 -64.96 5.60
C THR A 1025 28.45 -65.55 6.79
N MET A 1026 27.81 -65.71 7.94
CA MET A 1026 28.36 -66.39 9.12
C MET A 1026 28.47 -67.89 8.91
N ALA A 1027 27.47 -68.55 8.29
CA ALA A 1027 27.55 -69.95 7.94
C ALA A 1027 28.72 -70.24 6.97
N MET A 1028 28.90 -69.37 5.98
CA MET A 1028 30.07 -69.38 5.10
C MET A 1028 31.37 -69.18 5.89
N ALA A 1029 31.49 -68.11 6.69
CA ALA A 1029 32.72 -67.81 7.43
C ALA A 1029 33.15 -68.94 8.41
N VAL A 1030 32.20 -69.53 9.14
CA VAL A 1030 32.46 -70.67 10.03
C VAL A 1030 32.81 -71.90 9.24
N GLY A 1031 32.08 -72.22 8.17
CA GLY A 1031 32.34 -73.41 7.37
C GLY A 1031 33.70 -73.40 6.68
N LEU A 1032 34.17 -72.22 6.29
CA LEU A 1032 35.49 -72.04 5.70
C LEU A 1032 36.64 -72.19 6.73
N GLN A 1033 36.43 -71.85 8.00
CA GLN A 1033 37.46 -71.89 9.05
C GLN A 1033 37.46 -73.18 9.87
N ASP A 1034 36.26 -73.60 10.29
CA ASP A 1034 36.03 -74.64 11.28
C ASP A 1034 35.50 -75.93 10.62
N GLY A 1035 34.95 -75.84 9.40
CA GLY A 1035 34.52 -76.98 8.59
C GLY A 1035 33.01 -77.10 8.43
N ALA A 1036 32.57 -77.94 7.49
CA ALA A 1036 31.15 -78.05 7.11
C ALA A 1036 30.21 -78.43 8.27
N ARG A 1037 30.69 -79.23 9.22
CA ARG A 1037 29.90 -79.69 10.37
C ARG A 1037 29.57 -78.55 11.35
N ASP A 1038 30.52 -77.67 11.60
CA ASP A 1038 30.33 -76.56 12.54
C ASP A 1038 29.47 -75.43 11.94
N ALA A 1039 29.38 -75.34 10.61
CA ALA A 1039 28.50 -74.43 9.90
C ALA A 1039 27.02 -74.88 9.84
N GLU A 1040 26.73 -76.16 10.06
CA GLU A 1040 25.39 -76.74 9.88
C GLU A 1040 24.27 -76.01 10.66
N PRO A 1041 24.44 -75.63 11.95
CA PRO A 1041 23.40 -74.90 12.69
C PRO A 1041 23.11 -73.51 12.12
N LEU A 1042 24.10 -72.86 11.53
CA LEU A 1042 23.98 -71.52 10.94
C LEU A 1042 23.29 -71.58 9.58
N TRP A 1043 23.54 -72.62 8.79
CA TRP A 1043 22.79 -72.85 7.56
C TRP A 1043 21.30 -73.12 7.81
N ASP A 1044 20.97 -73.81 8.91
CA ASP A 1044 19.59 -74.01 9.34
C ASP A 1044 18.91 -72.68 9.74
N GLU A 1045 19.65 -71.78 10.38
CA GLU A 1045 19.18 -70.43 10.70
C GLU A 1045 18.98 -69.58 9.44
N ALA A 1046 19.95 -69.58 8.51
CA ALA A 1046 19.83 -68.87 7.24
C ALA A 1046 18.57 -69.31 6.46
N ARG A 1047 18.29 -70.62 6.43
CA ARG A 1047 17.06 -71.15 5.80
C ARG A 1047 15.78 -70.65 6.51
N ARG A 1048 15.76 -70.60 7.84
CA ARG A 1048 14.58 -70.14 8.60
C ARG A 1048 14.28 -68.67 8.35
N ARG A 1049 15.32 -67.84 8.20
CA ARG A 1049 15.19 -66.40 7.96
C ARG A 1049 14.78 -66.06 6.53
N GLY A 1050 15.01 -66.98 5.59
CA GLY A 1050 14.68 -66.84 4.18
C GLY A 1050 15.70 -66.00 3.41
N PRO A 1051 15.66 -66.04 2.06
CA PRO A 1051 16.58 -65.32 1.19
C PRO A 1051 16.32 -63.80 1.23
N ARG A 1052 17.25 -63.02 0.67
CA ARG A 1052 17.10 -61.55 0.54
C ARG A 1052 15.87 -61.21 -0.30
N ALA A 1053 15.33 -60.01 -0.11
CA ALA A 1053 14.50 -59.40 -1.14
C ALA A 1053 15.32 -59.29 -2.43
N GLY A 1054 14.77 -59.75 -3.54
CA GLY A 1054 15.45 -59.90 -4.83
C GLY A 1054 14.50 -60.57 -5.83
N THR A 1055 14.97 -60.84 -7.05
CA THR A 1055 14.14 -61.54 -8.04
C THR A 1055 13.74 -62.92 -7.54
N ALA A 1056 12.63 -63.47 -8.05
CA ALA A 1056 12.23 -64.84 -7.71
C ALA A 1056 13.32 -65.86 -8.10
N ALA A 1057 14.04 -65.59 -9.20
CA ALA A 1057 15.21 -66.36 -9.61
C ALA A 1057 16.33 -66.31 -8.56
N TYR A 1058 16.79 -65.11 -8.18
CA TYR A 1058 17.84 -64.92 -7.17
C TYR A 1058 17.51 -65.62 -5.85
N ARG A 1059 16.27 -65.46 -5.34
CA ARG A 1059 15.83 -66.11 -4.09
C ARG A 1059 15.94 -67.63 -4.15
N ASN A 1060 15.56 -68.23 -5.28
CA ASN A 1060 15.66 -69.67 -5.48
C ASN A 1060 17.11 -70.14 -5.60
N LEU A 1061 17.97 -69.36 -6.27
CA LEU A 1061 19.39 -69.65 -6.38
C LEU A 1061 20.12 -69.52 -5.03
N GLU A 1062 19.79 -68.52 -4.21
CA GLU A 1062 20.31 -68.36 -2.86
C GLU A 1062 19.89 -69.54 -1.95
N LEU A 1063 18.61 -69.94 -2.02
CA LEU A 1063 18.11 -71.11 -1.30
C LEU A 1063 18.75 -72.41 -1.79
N ALA A 1064 19.09 -72.52 -3.07
CA ALA A 1064 19.84 -73.65 -3.61
C ALA A 1064 21.24 -73.72 -2.98
N LEU A 1065 21.95 -72.59 -2.90
CA LEU A 1065 23.26 -72.48 -2.25
C LEU A 1065 23.21 -72.87 -0.77
N VAL A 1066 22.22 -72.34 -0.01
CA VAL A 1066 21.98 -72.71 1.39
C VAL A 1066 21.70 -74.21 1.52
N SER A 1067 20.93 -74.80 0.61
CA SER A 1067 20.60 -76.23 0.63
C SER A 1067 21.82 -77.11 0.35
N TRP A 1068 22.69 -76.71 -0.58
CA TRP A 1068 23.95 -77.39 -0.82
C TRP A 1068 24.91 -77.26 0.36
N GLY A 1069 24.97 -76.10 1.02
CA GLY A 1069 25.75 -75.90 2.25
C GLY A 1069 25.34 -76.82 3.40
N ARG A 1070 24.07 -77.24 3.45
CA ARG A 1070 23.51 -78.22 4.41
C ARG A 1070 23.72 -79.68 4.03
N GLY A 1071 24.40 -79.95 2.91
CA GLY A 1071 24.47 -81.30 2.33
C GLY A 1071 23.14 -81.85 1.81
N ARG A 1072 22.12 -81.00 1.61
CA ARG A 1072 20.81 -81.37 1.05
C ARG A 1072 20.82 -81.24 -0.47
N TRP A 1073 21.65 -82.06 -1.09
CA TRP A 1073 21.99 -81.99 -2.52
C TRP A 1073 20.79 -81.98 -3.47
N THR A 1074 19.83 -82.89 -3.26
CA THR A 1074 18.64 -83.04 -4.11
C THR A 1074 17.70 -81.84 -4.02
N VAL A 1075 17.50 -81.30 -2.82
CA VAL A 1075 16.68 -80.10 -2.59
C VAL A 1075 17.33 -78.89 -3.24
N GLY A 1076 18.65 -78.75 -3.09
CA GLY A 1076 19.39 -77.67 -3.75
C GLY A 1076 19.33 -77.76 -5.28
N ASP A 1077 19.40 -78.97 -5.85
CA ASP A 1077 19.25 -79.13 -7.31
C ASP A 1077 17.87 -78.77 -7.82
N GLN A 1078 16.82 -79.09 -7.06
CA GLN A 1078 15.45 -78.69 -7.39
C GLN A 1078 15.29 -77.17 -7.37
N LEU A 1079 15.71 -76.53 -6.28
CA LEU A 1079 15.66 -75.07 -6.13
C LEU A 1079 16.50 -74.36 -7.21
N TYR A 1080 17.64 -74.93 -7.58
CA TYR A 1080 18.45 -74.42 -8.68
C TYR A 1080 17.69 -74.52 -10.01
N ALA A 1081 17.07 -75.66 -10.32
CA ALA A 1081 16.30 -75.82 -11.55
C ALA A 1081 15.10 -74.86 -11.61
N GLU A 1082 14.39 -74.68 -10.48
CA GLU A 1082 13.31 -73.70 -10.34
C GLU A 1082 13.82 -72.26 -10.51
N GLY A 1083 15.01 -71.94 -9.98
CA GLY A 1083 15.67 -70.65 -10.16
C GLY A 1083 16.05 -70.38 -11.61
N ILE A 1084 16.66 -71.35 -12.29
CA ILE A 1084 17.03 -71.25 -13.72
C ILE A 1084 15.78 -71.09 -14.61
N ALA A 1085 14.69 -71.79 -14.30
CA ALA A 1085 13.43 -71.67 -15.02
C ALA A 1085 12.81 -70.25 -14.94
N LEU A 1086 13.25 -69.44 -13.98
CA LEU A 1086 12.86 -68.04 -13.80
C LEU A 1086 13.79 -67.05 -14.51
N TYR A 1087 14.70 -67.53 -15.36
CA TYR A 1087 15.61 -66.71 -16.18
C TYR A 1087 16.45 -65.72 -15.34
N PRO A 1088 17.37 -66.22 -14.48
CA PRO A 1088 18.26 -65.35 -13.72
C PRO A 1088 19.15 -64.54 -14.66
N ASP A 1089 19.55 -63.35 -14.22
CA ASP A 1089 20.49 -62.54 -14.97
C ASP A 1089 21.95 -63.02 -14.77
N TRP A 1090 22.87 -62.34 -15.46
CA TRP A 1090 24.30 -62.66 -15.39
C TRP A 1090 24.88 -62.48 -13.98
N GLU A 1091 24.42 -61.47 -13.23
CA GLU A 1091 24.92 -61.14 -11.90
C GLU A 1091 24.45 -62.18 -10.87
N ASP A 1092 23.18 -62.60 -10.92
CA ASP A 1092 22.60 -63.67 -10.13
C ASP A 1092 23.39 -64.99 -10.29
N LEU A 1093 23.70 -65.36 -11.53
CA LEU A 1093 24.48 -66.56 -11.85
C LEU A 1093 25.94 -66.47 -11.35
N THR A 1094 26.53 -65.27 -11.41
CA THR A 1094 27.91 -65.04 -10.95
C THR A 1094 27.99 -65.06 -9.42
N ASN A 1095 27.03 -64.44 -8.73
CA ASN A 1095 26.93 -64.49 -7.27
C ASN A 1095 26.76 -65.93 -6.76
N LEU A 1096 25.93 -66.74 -7.42
CA LEU A 1096 25.79 -68.15 -7.10
C LEU A 1096 27.11 -68.92 -7.31
N LEU A 1097 27.81 -68.63 -8.41
CA LEU A 1097 29.09 -69.24 -8.72
C LEU A 1097 30.15 -68.91 -7.65
N ASP A 1098 30.27 -67.65 -7.24
CA ASP A 1098 31.20 -67.22 -6.19
C ASP A 1098 30.89 -67.91 -4.85
N GLY A 1099 29.61 -68.02 -4.50
CA GLY A 1099 29.16 -68.79 -3.34
C GLY A 1099 29.57 -70.27 -3.41
N LEU A 1100 29.43 -70.90 -4.58
CA LEU A 1100 29.87 -72.28 -4.80
C LEU A 1100 31.40 -72.43 -4.75
N VAL A 1101 32.15 -71.45 -5.25
CA VAL A 1101 33.62 -71.43 -5.16
C VAL A 1101 34.06 -71.38 -3.70
N LEU A 1102 33.42 -70.55 -2.88
CA LEU A 1102 33.68 -70.50 -1.44
C LEU A 1102 33.33 -71.83 -0.77
N LEU A 1103 32.13 -72.37 -1.03
CA LEU A 1103 31.67 -73.64 -0.45
C LEU A 1103 32.61 -74.81 -0.78
N ALA A 1104 33.18 -74.84 -1.99
CA ALA A 1104 34.15 -75.85 -2.40
C ALA A 1104 35.47 -75.81 -1.61
N ARG A 1105 35.76 -74.71 -0.91
CA ARG A 1105 36.95 -74.56 -0.06
C ARG A 1105 36.73 -75.01 1.40
N PHE A 1106 35.52 -75.45 1.77
CA PHE A 1106 35.24 -75.94 3.12
C PHE A 1106 36.05 -77.20 3.43
N PRO A 1107 36.72 -77.27 4.60
CA PRO A 1107 37.33 -78.51 5.08
C PRO A 1107 36.28 -79.63 5.19
N GLY A 1108 36.55 -80.78 4.55
CA GLY A 1108 35.73 -81.99 4.64
C GLY A 1108 34.57 -82.11 3.65
N VAL A 1109 34.44 -81.19 2.68
CA VAL A 1109 33.40 -81.27 1.64
C VAL A 1109 33.83 -82.16 0.47
N GLU A 1110 32.94 -83.05 0.03
CA GLU A 1110 33.17 -83.93 -1.13
C GLU A 1110 33.08 -83.16 -2.46
N TYR A 1111 34.24 -82.77 -3.00
CA TYR A 1111 34.33 -82.07 -4.28
C TYR A 1111 33.65 -82.83 -5.44
N ALA A 1112 33.59 -84.17 -5.38
CA ALA A 1112 32.90 -85.00 -6.37
C ALA A 1112 31.40 -84.66 -6.52
N LEU A 1113 30.76 -84.15 -5.46
CA LEU A 1113 29.38 -83.68 -5.50
C LEU A 1113 29.29 -82.22 -5.97
N LEU A 1114 30.26 -81.37 -5.63
CA LEU A 1114 30.21 -79.93 -5.93
C LEU A 1114 30.67 -79.58 -7.36
N GLY A 1115 31.71 -80.26 -7.87
CA GLY A 1115 32.32 -79.98 -9.18
C GLY A 1115 31.34 -79.94 -10.37
N PRO A 1116 30.42 -80.92 -10.51
CA PRO A 1116 29.40 -80.89 -11.58
C PRO A 1116 28.46 -79.68 -11.49
N ARG A 1117 28.10 -79.24 -10.27
CA ARG A 1117 27.21 -78.09 -10.05
C ARG A 1117 27.93 -76.79 -10.39
N LEU A 1118 29.18 -76.65 -9.96
CA LEU A 1118 30.01 -75.50 -10.28
C LEU A 1118 30.18 -75.35 -11.81
N SER A 1119 30.47 -76.46 -12.50
CA SER A 1119 30.58 -76.48 -13.97
C SER A 1119 29.27 -76.10 -14.67
N ARG A 1120 28.13 -76.57 -14.14
CA ARG A 1120 26.80 -76.25 -14.65
C ARG A 1120 26.48 -74.75 -14.51
N VAL A 1121 26.67 -74.17 -13.33
CA VAL A 1121 26.43 -72.73 -13.10
C VAL A 1121 27.36 -71.87 -13.96
N ALA A 1122 28.65 -72.23 -14.06
CA ALA A 1122 29.60 -71.54 -14.92
C ALA A 1122 29.17 -71.59 -16.40
N GLY A 1123 28.71 -72.74 -16.88
CA GLY A 1123 28.20 -72.92 -18.23
C GLY A 1123 26.97 -72.03 -18.52
N GLU A 1124 25.99 -71.99 -17.62
CA GLU A 1124 24.80 -71.14 -17.76
C GLU A 1124 25.16 -69.64 -17.79
N ARG A 1125 26.07 -69.20 -16.92
CA ARG A 1125 26.57 -67.82 -16.90
C ARG A 1125 27.23 -67.44 -18.22
N ASP A 1126 28.10 -68.31 -18.73
CA ASP A 1126 28.85 -68.06 -19.96
C ASP A 1126 27.93 -68.10 -21.19
N LEU A 1127 26.92 -68.97 -21.19
CA LEU A 1127 25.86 -68.99 -22.22
C LEU A 1127 25.01 -67.72 -22.19
N PHE A 1128 24.64 -67.22 -21.01
CA PHE A 1128 23.92 -65.95 -20.88
C PHE A 1128 24.74 -64.82 -21.51
N ARG A 1129 26.02 -64.72 -21.14
CA ARG A 1129 26.93 -63.72 -21.70
C ARG A 1129 27.06 -63.84 -23.21
N ALA A 1130 27.18 -65.05 -23.76
CA ALA A 1130 27.27 -65.25 -25.20
C ALA A 1130 25.98 -64.88 -25.97
N ARG A 1131 24.83 -64.89 -25.29
CA ARG A 1131 23.53 -64.57 -25.89
C ARG A 1131 23.21 -63.08 -25.84
N HIS A 1132 23.66 -62.39 -24.79
CA HIS A 1132 23.23 -61.03 -24.43
C HIS A 1132 24.34 -59.99 -24.37
N GLY A 1133 25.59 -60.40 -24.18
CA GLY A 1133 26.79 -59.54 -24.31
C GLY A 1133 27.30 -59.53 -25.73
#